data_AF-A0A436C7Y5-F1
#
_entry.id   AF-A0A436C7Y5-F1
#
_cell.length_a   1.000
_cell.length_b   1.000
_cell.length_c   1.000
_cell.angle_alpha   90.00
_cell.angle_beta   90.00
_cell.angle_gamma   90.00
#
_symmetry.space_group_name_H-M   'P 1'
#
loop_
_entity.id
_entity.type
_entity.pdbx_description
1 polymer ?
#
loop_
_entity_poly.entity_id
_entity_poly.type
_entity_poly.pdbx_seq_one_letter_code
_entity_poly.pdbx_strand_id
1 'polypeptide(L)'
;SALLPPTALQFGLLDRRELFPSIVDRPVSVVATSLLAPTEAASETGLDGNQTQSPGSDAPSNSETSGIGTISIDAPDGIGSIVINGVAVTGVGQQIPGDFGFLTIVSYNPSTGAIEYNYTVTESVTHPEHTNGFDPNDTVPDNFSITVTDVDGDSASTTFAVAIVDDVPTAVADTDSVTEDGATVADGNVITASGGADANVTDGVADVKGADGATVTGVEAGTVTSASGHVGSAVAGSYGSITIDADGHYSYTLNNGAAAVQALTTGQHLTDTFTYTLTDGDGDTSTTTVEITINGTNDVPQVVVDQGNPAGAHDQVYEAGLAAGSAAGDGSTVATGTFTVSDADGLDDVQSVTIGGVTVAIGSLNGSVFQGDHGTLLITGYNPATGVAAYQYTLTSPTTDVPAVTETDSFSLTVSDGTSSSAPAAIVIDIVDDVPNAVDDTNSISEDALSPVNGNVLTNDLHANNQPGADTPTSFISWDGSTTGAHGTFVANPDGTYTYTLNNADPAVQALDAGQTLTETFNYTMKDADGETDTATLTITINGTNDVPQIVVDQGNPAGAHDQVYEAGLAAGSAAGDGSTVATGTFTVSDADGLDDVQSVTIGGVTVAIGSLNGSVFQGDHGTLLITGYNPATGVAAYQYTLTSTTTDVPAVTETDSFSLTVSDGTSSSAPAAIVID
;
A
#
# COMPACT_ATOMS: atom_id res chain seq x y z
N SER A 1 69.15 35.72 -150.34
CA SER A 1 67.71 35.62 -150.64
C SER A 1 67.23 34.22 -150.31
N ALA A 2 66.08 33.99 -149.67
CA ALA A 2 65.15 34.96 -149.07
C ALA A 2 64.29 34.30 -147.97
N LEU A 3 63.85 35.13 -147.01
CA LEU A 3 62.54 35.19 -146.32
C LEU A 3 61.81 33.93 -145.78
N LEU A 4 61.08 34.20 -144.69
CA LEU A 4 60.23 33.35 -143.83
C LEU A 4 58.85 33.01 -144.47
N PRO A 5 57.91 32.35 -143.75
CA PRO A 5 57.89 31.08 -142.98
C PRO A 5 56.76 30.18 -143.57
N PRO A 6 55.96 29.33 -142.85
CA PRO A 6 56.07 28.64 -141.55
C PRO A 6 56.20 27.10 -141.78
N THR A 7 55.74 26.10 -141.00
CA THR A 7 54.88 25.98 -139.79
C THR A 7 55.25 24.71 -139.01
N ALA A 8 54.87 24.60 -137.73
CA ALA A 8 55.09 23.40 -136.91
C ALA A 8 53.85 22.50 -136.80
N LEU A 9 54.03 21.20 -137.03
CA LEU A 9 53.13 20.11 -136.61
C LEU A 9 54.01 18.96 -136.12
N GLN A 10 54.30 18.92 -134.82
CA GLN A 10 55.04 17.83 -134.20
C GLN A 10 54.04 16.82 -133.63
N PHE A 11 53.94 15.66 -134.29
CA PHE A 11 53.22 14.52 -133.74
C PHE A 11 53.90 14.05 -132.45
N GLY A 12 53.10 13.79 -131.41
CA GLY A 12 53.59 13.17 -130.19
C GLY A 12 54.19 11.80 -130.49
N LEU A 13 55.42 11.57 -130.02
CA LEU A 13 55.99 10.23 -129.96
C LEU A 13 55.21 9.40 -128.92
N LEU A 14 55.29 8.07 -129.04
CA LEU A 14 54.55 7.17 -128.16
C LEU A 14 55.01 7.36 -126.72
N ASP A 15 54.12 7.87 -125.86
CA ASP A 15 54.22 7.56 -124.43
C ASP A 15 54.10 6.05 -124.27
N ARG A 16 55.10 5.47 -123.60
CA ARG A 16 55.03 4.08 -123.20
C ARG A 16 53.96 4.00 -122.13
N ARG A 17 52.88 3.27 -122.42
CA ARG A 17 52.15 2.61 -121.34
C ARG A 17 53.11 1.61 -120.72
N GLU A 18 53.78 2.03 -119.66
CA GLU A 18 54.26 1.10 -118.64
C GLU A 18 53.00 0.44 -118.08
N LEU A 19 52.65 -0.69 -118.69
CA LEU A 19 51.97 -1.75 -118.00
C LEU A 19 52.95 -2.22 -116.93
N PHE A 20 52.92 -1.54 -115.78
CA PHE A 20 53.33 -2.15 -114.54
C PHE A 20 52.66 -3.54 -114.48
N PRO A 21 53.35 -4.58 -113.99
CA PRO A 21 52.59 -5.73 -113.52
C PRO A 21 51.54 -5.17 -112.55
N SER A 22 50.29 -5.59 -112.69
CA SER A 22 49.34 -5.39 -111.60
C SER A 22 50.01 -5.93 -110.35
N ILE A 23 50.22 -5.06 -109.36
CA ILE A 23 50.38 -5.53 -107.98
C ILE A 23 49.21 -6.48 -107.77
N VAL A 24 49.51 -7.69 -107.28
CA VAL A 24 48.46 -8.68 -107.06
C VAL A 24 47.75 -8.22 -105.80
N ASP A 25 46.76 -7.38 -106.02
CA ASP A 25 45.62 -7.04 -105.18
C ASP A 25 45.24 -8.27 -104.34
N ARG A 26 45.58 -8.22 -103.05
CA ARG A 26 45.36 -9.30 -102.07
C ARG A 26 44.53 -8.74 -100.92
N PRO A 27 43.35 -9.34 -100.64
CA PRO A 27 42.43 -8.80 -99.66
C PRO A 27 43.07 -8.79 -98.27
N VAL A 28 42.95 -7.65 -97.59
CA VAL A 28 43.24 -7.53 -96.17
C VAL A 28 42.29 -8.43 -95.35
N SER A 29 42.78 -8.91 -94.20
CA SER A 29 41.97 -9.58 -93.19
C SER A 29 42.35 -9.13 -91.78
N VAL A 30 41.39 -9.16 -90.87
CA VAL A 30 41.54 -8.81 -89.46
C VAL A 30 40.84 -9.84 -88.58
N VAL A 31 41.51 -10.25 -87.50
CA VAL A 31 40.97 -11.12 -86.46
C VAL A 31 41.25 -10.46 -85.12
N ALA A 32 40.19 -10.09 -84.39
CA ALA A 32 40.28 -9.61 -83.03
C ALA A 32 39.78 -10.70 -82.06
N THR A 33 40.49 -10.85 -80.94
CA THR A 33 40.04 -11.66 -79.80
C THR A 33 38.94 -10.89 -79.07
N SER A 34 37.90 -11.59 -78.60
CA SER A 34 36.96 -11.05 -77.60
C SER A 34 37.28 -11.64 -76.24
N LEU A 35 37.23 -10.84 -75.18
CA LEU A 35 37.49 -11.25 -73.80
C LEU A 35 36.16 -11.47 -73.10
N LEU A 36 35.62 -12.70 -73.19
CA LEU A 36 34.26 -13.05 -72.76
C LEU A 36 34.21 -14.14 -71.69
N ALA A 37 35.37 -14.62 -71.22
CA ALA A 37 35.43 -15.45 -70.02
C ALA A 37 35.52 -14.55 -68.78
N PRO A 38 34.90 -14.91 -67.64
CA PRO A 38 34.99 -14.11 -66.41
C PRO A 38 36.42 -13.90 -65.90
N THR A 39 37.35 -14.79 -66.24
CA THR A 39 38.78 -14.66 -65.93
C THR A 39 39.58 -13.76 -66.90
N GLU A 40 38.90 -13.17 -67.89
CA GLU A 40 39.46 -12.32 -68.95
C GLU A 40 38.77 -10.95 -69.04
N ALA A 41 37.53 -10.87 -68.55
CA ALA A 41 36.68 -9.69 -68.44
C ALA A 41 37.29 -8.57 -67.58
N ALA A 42 36.73 -7.36 -67.68
CA ALA A 42 36.79 -6.37 -66.60
C ALA A 42 35.68 -6.65 -65.58
N SER A 43 35.76 -6.10 -64.38
CA SER A 43 34.78 -6.31 -63.30
C SER A 43 34.55 -5.01 -62.52
N GLU A 44 33.30 -4.71 -62.21
CA GLU A 44 32.92 -3.43 -61.60
C GLU A 44 33.36 -3.30 -60.14
N THR A 45 33.70 -4.43 -59.49
CA THR A 45 34.25 -4.47 -58.13
C THR A 45 35.49 -3.58 -57.95
N GLY A 46 36.23 -3.28 -59.02
CA GLY A 46 37.42 -2.43 -58.99
C GLY A 46 37.18 -0.92 -59.10
N LEU A 47 35.95 -0.47 -59.40
CA LEU A 47 35.66 0.94 -59.66
C LEU A 47 35.92 1.82 -58.41
N ASP A 48 36.83 2.79 -58.50
CA ASP A 48 37.18 3.74 -57.41
C ASP A 48 36.00 4.60 -56.89
N GLY A 49 34.87 4.62 -57.60
CA GLY A 49 33.71 5.48 -57.32
C GLY A 49 33.92 6.96 -57.66
N ASN A 50 32.83 7.74 -57.70
CA ASN A 50 32.91 9.17 -57.99
C ASN A 50 31.71 9.95 -57.40
N GLN A 51 31.24 11.03 -58.04
CA GLN A 51 30.07 11.82 -57.58
C GLN A 51 28.72 11.31 -58.12
N THR A 52 28.73 10.30 -59.00
CA THR A 52 27.55 9.75 -59.67
C THR A 52 27.41 8.22 -59.54
N GLN A 53 28.44 7.51 -59.09
CA GLN A 53 28.40 6.06 -58.78
C GLN A 53 29.13 5.76 -57.46
N SER A 54 28.84 4.62 -56.83
CA SER A 54 29.56 4.16 -55.63
C SER A 54 30.94 3.59 -56.00
N PRO A 55 31.88 3.47 -55.04
CA PRO A 55 33.01 2.57 -55.21
C PRO A 55 32.54 1.12 -55.22
N GLY A 56 33.16 0.29 -56.06
CA GLY A 56 32.89 -1.13 -56.13
C GLY A 56 33.50 -1.94 -54.97
N SER A 57 33.09 -3.21 -54.84
CA SER A 57 33.34 -4.03 -53.64
C SER A 57 34.81 -4.31 -53.29
N ASP A 58 35.73 -4.28 -54.27
CA ASP A 58 37.17 -4.49 -54.08
C ASP A 58 37.97 -3.16 -54.10
N ALA A 59 37.33 -2.01 -54.24
CA ALA A 59 38.01 -0.75 -54.54
C ALA A 59 38.92 -0.24 -53.39
N PRO A 60 40.14 0.28 -53.67
CA PRO A 60 40.79 0.38 -54.99
C PRO A 60 41.54 -0.91 -55.36
N SER A 61 41.19 -1.53 -56.50
CA SER A 61 41.86 -2.74 -57.01
C SER A 61 42.48 -2.49 -58.40
N ASN A 62 42.50 -3.51 -59.26
CA ASN A 62 42.71 -3.39 -60.72
C ASN A 62 41.69 -4.28 -61.46
N SER A 63 40.60 -4.70 -60.79
CA SER A 63 39.57 -5.61 -61.33
C SER A 63 38.76 -4.95 -62.44
N GLU A 64 38.65 -3.62 -62.41
CA GLU A 64 38.05 -2.79 -63.45
C GLU A 64 38.85 -2.80 -64.77
N THR A 65 40.02 -3.44 -64.80
CA THR A 65 40.89 -3.59 -65.96
C THR A 65 41.00 -5.05 -66.41
N SER A 66 40.63 -5.31 -67.67
CA SER A 66 40.55 -6.65 -68.26
C SER A 66 41.90 -7.35 -68.46
N GLY A 67 41.82 -8.64 -68.82
CA GLY A 67 42.95 -9.38 -69.38
C GLY A 67 43.47 -8.78 -70.71
N ILE A 68 44.58 -9.33 -71.21
CA ILE A 68 45.19 -8.89 -72.48
C ILE A 68 44.52 -9.60 -73.67
N GLY A 69 43.81 -8.83 -74.50
CA GLY A 69 43.30 -9.27 -75.79
C GLY A 69 44.29 -8.99 -76.93
N THR A 70 44.10 -9.66 -78.07
CA THR A 70 44.96 -9.51 -79.25
C THR A 70 44.16 -9.22 -80.51
N ILE A 71 44.76 -8.43 -81.41
CA ILE A 71 44.28 -8.20 -82.76
C ILE A 71 45.40 -8.54 -83.74
N SER A 72 45.10 -9.42 -84.69
CA SER A 72 45.99 -9.84 -85.77
C SER A 72 45.47 -9.33 -87.11
N ILE A 73 46.38 -8.87 -87.96
CA ILE A 73 46.08 -8.29 -89.28
C ILE A 73 46.99 -8.97 -90.30
N ASP A 74 46.42 -9.41 -91.43
CA ASP A 74 47.17 -9.73 -92.64
C ASP A 74 46.72 -8.76 -93.73
N ALA A 75 47.57 -7.78 -94.04
CA ALA A 75 47.34 -6.74 -95.05
C ALA A 75 48.49 -6.83 -96.08
N PRO A 76 48.38 -7.74 -97.08
CA PRO A 76 49.58 -8.25 -97.75
C PRO A 76 50.28 -7.26 -98.68
N ASP A 77 49.60 -6.19 -99.09
CA ASP A 77 50.12 -5.08 -99.90
C ASP A 77 50.54 -3.86 -99.05
N GLY A 78 50.22 -3.86 -97.75
CA GLY A 78 50.65 -2.88 -96.75
C GLY A 78 49.48 -2.17 -96.06
N ILE A 79 49.63 -1.81 -94.79
CA ILE A 79 48.56 -1.16 -94.00
C ILE A 79 48.49 0.33 -94.33
N GLY A 80 47.30 0.80 -94.72
CA GLY A 80 46.99 2.22 -94.89
C GLY A 80 46.40 2.86 -93.63
N SER A 81 45.44 2.18 -92.98
CA SER A 81 44.88 2.61 -91.69
C SER A 81 44.30 1.44 -90.87
N ILE A 82 44.29 1.61 -89.55
CA ILE A 82 43.54 0.80 -88.59
C ILE A 82 42.64 1.74 -87.79
N VAL A 83 41.35 1.45 -87.71
CA VAL A 83 40.34 2.29 -87.06
C VAL A 83 39.49 1.42 -86.14
N ILE A 84 39.41 1.75 -84.85
CA ILE A 84 38.59 1.07 -83.84
C ILE A 84 37.59 2.08 -83.27
N ASN A 85 36.28 1.76 -83.29
CA ASN A 85 35.18 2.67 -82.93
C ASN A 85 35.31 4.09 -83.52
N GLY A 86 35.73 4.16 -84.80
CA GLY A 86 35.94 5.42 -85.52
C GLY A 86 37.24 6.17 -85.20
N VAL A 87 38.01 5.72 -84.20
CA VAL A 87 39.30 6.28 -83.79
C VAL A 87 40.45 5.57 -84.50
N ALA A 88 41.32 6.32 -85.17
CA ALA A 88 42.51 5.75 -85.81
C ALA A 88 43.55 5.31 -84.76
N VAL A 89 44.15 4.13 -84.93
CA VAL A 89 45.23 3.62 -84.05
C VAL A 89 46.55 4.27 -84.45
N THR A 90 47.23 4.89 -83.48
CA THR A 90 48.45 5.71 -83.71
C THR A 90 49.65 5.30 -82.87
N GLY A 91 49.45 4.64 -81.72
CA GLY A 91 50.56 4.25 -80.84
C GLY A 91 50.14 3.52 -79.55
N VAL A 92 51.15 3.05 -78.82
CA VAL A 92 51.01 2.43 -77.49
C VAL A 92 50.62 3.49 -76.44
N GLY A 93 49.78 3.11 -75.48
CA GLY A 93 49.20 4.01 -74.49
C GLY A 93 48.06 4.88 -75.02
N GLN A 94 47.63 4.67 -76.27
CA GLN A 94 46.42 5.30 -76.79
C GLN A 94 45.18 4.64 -76.15
N GLN A 95 44.29 5.47 -75.62
CA GLN A 95 42.94 5.07 -75.23
C GLN A 95 41.97 5.22 -76.41
N ILE A 96 41.03 4.29 -76.54
CA ILE A 96 39.97 4.26 -77.54
C ILE A 96 38.65 4.00 -76.81
N PRO A 97 37.70 4.96 -76.80
CA PRO A 97 36.43 4.80 -76.09
C PRO A 97 35.60 3.60 -76.59
N GLY A 98 35.04 2.86 -75.63
CA GLY A 98 33.89 1.99 -75.82
C GLY A 98 32.60 2.72 -75.45
N ASP A 99 31.57 1.95 -75.10
CA ASP A 99 30.30 2.48 -74.60
C ASP A 99 30.30 2.71 -73.06
N PHE A 100 31.15 1.99 -72.29
CA PHE A 100 31.21 2.07 -70.81
C PHE A 100 32.62 2.34 -70.22
N GLY A 101 33.61 2.52 -71.12
CA GLY A 101 35.02 2.56 -70.73
C GLY A 101 35.95 2.83 -71.91
N PHE A 102 37.17 2.31 -71.87
CA PHE A 102 38.14 2.43 -72.96
C PHE A 102 39.02 1.21 -73.15
N LEU A 103 39.37 0.91 -74.40
CA LEU A 103 40.52 0.07 -74.73
C LEU A 103 41.80 0.89 -74.58
N THR A 104 42.84 0.33 -73.96
CA THR A 104 44.21 0.86 -74.04
C THR A 104 45.05 -0.02 -74.97
N ILE A 105 45.74 0.59 -75.93
CA ILE A 105 46.70 -0.08 -76.80
C ILE A 105 47.97 -0.40 -75.99
N VAL A 106 48.12 -1.64 -75.54
CA VAL A 106 49.24 -2.12 -74.71
C VAL A 106 50.49 -2.38 -75.56
N SER A 107 50.33 -2.91 -76.77
CA SER A 107 51.40 -2.98 -77.76
C SER A 107 50.88 -2.73 -79.18
N TYR A 108 51.75 -2.26 -80.07
CA TYR A 108 51.43 -2.01 -81.47
C TYR A 108 52.66 -2.19 -82.36
N ASN A 109 52.55 -3.07 -83.37
CA ASN A 109 53.56 -3.24 -84.41
C ASN A 109 53.11 -2.60 -85.73
N PRO A 110 53.60 -1.40 -86.11
CA PRO A 110 53.19 -0.72 -87.33
C PRO A 110 53.64 -1.40 -88.63
N SER A 111 54.45 -2.46 -88.56
CA SER A 111 54.85 -3.25 -89.74
C SER A 111 53.97 -4.48 -90.00
N THR A 112 53.14 -4.90 -89.04
CA THR A 112 52.23 -6.06 -89.18
C THR A 112 50.80 -5.76 -88.70
N GLY A 113 50.53 -4.58 -88.16
CA GLY A 113 49.23 -4.21 -87.60
C GLY A 113 48.85 -4.93 -86.31
N ALA A 114 49.74 -5.80 -85.79
CA ALA A 114 49.47 -6.55 -84.57
C ALA A 114 49.35 -5.61 -83.37
N ILE A 115 48.29 -5.79 -82.59
CA ILE A 115 47.95 -5.00 -81.40
C ILE A 115 47.70 -5.98 -80.24
N GLU A 116 48.27 -5.66 -79.08
CA GLU A 116 47.79 -6.17 -77.79
C GLU A 116 47.04 -5.04 -77.09
N TYR A 117 45.91 -5.36 -76.46
CA TYR A 117 45.06 -4.39 -75.77
C TYR A 117 44.61 -4.93 -74.42
N ASN A 118 44.23 -4.04 -73.50
CA ASN A 118 43.29 -4.32 -72.42
C ASN A 118 42.15 -3.30 -72.49
N TYR A 119 41.08 -3.56 -71.75
CA TYR A 119 39.94 -2.68 -71.54
C TYR A 119 39.90 -2.24 -70.08
N THR A 120 39.40 -1.04 -69.82
CA THR A 120 39.12 -0.56 -68.46
C THR A 120 37.69 -0.01 -68.44
N VAL A 121 36.83 -0.55 -67.58
CA VAL A 121 35.50 0.00 -67.29
C VAL A 121 35.65 1.23 -66.39
N THR A 122 34.81 2.26 -66.56
CA THR A 122 34.95 3.53 -65.82
C THR A 122 33.69 4.04 -65.14
N GLU A 123 32.53 3.60 -65.61
CA GLU A 123 31.21 3.86 -65.02
C GLU A 123 30.49 2.52 -64.87
N SER A 124 29.53 2.44 -63.95
CA SER A 124 28.82 1.19 -63.70
C SER A 124 27.81 0.87 -64.82
N VAL A 125 27.48 -0.41 -64.99
CA VAL A 125 26.66 -0.88 -66.11
C VAL A 125 25.47 -1.70 -65.63
N THR A 126 24.27 -1.28 -66.04
CA THR A 126 23.01 -2.00 -65.79
C THR A 126 23.02 -3.40 -66.42
N HIS A 127 23.06 -4.44 -65.59
CA HIS A 127 22.96 -5.84 -65.99
C HIS A 127 21.49 -6.27 -66.23
N PRO A 128 21.23 -7.33 -67.04
CA PRO A 128 19.88 -7.66 -67.51
C PRO A 128 19.23 -8.87 -66.84
N GLU A 129 20.01 -9.76 -66.23
CA GLU A 129 19.52 -10.72 -65.23
C GLU A 129 19.71 -10.07 -63.85
N HIS A 130 19.05 -10.60 -62.81
CA HIS A 130 19.15 -10.06 -61.45
C HIS A 130 19.34 -11.24 -60.49
N THR A 131 20.32 -11.17 -59.59
CA THR A 131 20.81 -12.29 -58.76
C THR A 131 20.60 -12.04 -57.25
N ASN A 132 21.25 -12.89 -56.45
CA ASN A 132 21.23 -12.83 -54.98
C ASN A 132 22.60 -13.29 -54.48
N GLY A 133 23.56 -12.36 -54.54
CA GLY A 133 24.98 -12.64 -54.37
C GLY A 133 25.68 -13.04 -55.68
N PHE A 134 26.89 -12.51 -55.83
CA PHE A 134 27.72 -12.46 -57.04
C PHE A 134 27.73 -13.73 -57.92
N ASP A 135 27.21 -13.63 -59.15
CA ASP A 135 27.46 -14.59 -60.22
C ASP A 135 28.50 -14.02 -61.21
N PRO A 136 29.73 -14.57 -61.27
CA PRO A 136 30.75 -14.08 -62.20
C PRO A 136 30.41 -14.31 -63.69
N ASN A 137 29.30 -14.98 -64.01
CA ASN A 137 28.83 -15.15 -65.38
C ASN A 137 27.84 -14.07 -65.82
N ASP A 138 27.27 -13.27 -64.90
CA ASP A 138 26.48 -12.12 -65.32
C ASP A 138 27.42 -11.06 -65.89
N THR A 139 27.15 -10.68 -67.13
CA THR A 139 28.11 -9.92 -67.94
C THR A 139 27.48 -9.09 -69.05
N VAL A 140 27.72 -7.78 -69.05
CA VAL A 140 27.42 -6.89 -70.18
C VAL A 140 28.65 -6.73 -71.09
N PRO A 141 28.54 -6.95 -72.42
CA PRO A 141 29.67 -6.76 -73.34
C PRO A 141 29.76 -5.33 -73.91
N ASP A 142 30.89 -4.64 -73.68
CA ASP A 142 31.26 -3.44 -74.45
C ASP A 142 31.75 -3.87 -75.85
N ASN A 143 31.24 -3.23 -76.90
CA ASN A 143 31.32 -3.71 -78.28
C ASN A 143 32.20 -2.82 -79.17
N PHE A 144 33.28 -3.41 -79.68
CA PHE A 144 34.28 -2.71 -80.48
C PHE A 144 34.22 -3.13 -81.96
N SER A 145 33.95 -2.15 -82.81
CA SER A 145 34.06 -2.26 -84.26
C SER A 145 35.49 -1.92 -84.69
N ILE A 146 36.14 -2.82 -85.43
CA ILE A 146 37.43 -2.55 -86.08
C ILE A 146 37.27 -2.59 -87.60
N THR A 147 37.89 -1.62 -88.27
CA THR A 147 38.08 -1.59 -89.72
C THR A 147 39.55 -1.36 -90.04
N VAL A 148 40.09 -2.19 -90.93
CA VAL A 148 41.44 -2.07 -91.48
C VAL A 148 41.31 -1.75 -92.97
N THR A 149 42.15 -0.85 -93.45
CA THR A 149 42.29 -0.52 -94.88
C THR A 149 43.75 -0.60 -95.26
N ASP A 150 44.06 -1.19 -96.41
CA ASP A 150 45.41 -1.24 -96.97
C ASP A 150 45.78 0.05 -97.74
N VAL A 151 46.88 0.02 -98.49
CA VAL A 151 47.41 1.16 -99.26
C VAL A 151 46.72 1.37 -100.61
N ASP A 152 46.06 0.35 -101.15
CA ASP A 152 45.31 0.37 -102.41
C ASP A 152 43.86 0.83 -102.18
N GLY A 153 43.29 0.47 -101.02
CA GLY A 153 41.96 0.85 -100.56
C GLY A 153 41.02 -0.33 -100.31
N ASP A 154 41.50 -1.58 -100.34
CA ASP A 154 40.72 -2.75 -99.92
C ASP A 154 40.56 -2.73 -98.40
N SER A 155 39.50 -3.36 -97.88
CA SER A 155 39.14 -3.21 -96.47
C SER A 155 38.46 -4.42 -95.87
N ALA A 156 38.76 -4.67 -94.59
CA ALA A 156 38.16 -5.72 -93.78
C ALA A 156 37.73 -5.16 -92.43
N SER A 157 36.60 -5.64 -91.93
CA SER A 157 36.04 -5.24 -90.64
C SER A 157 35.53 -6.45 -89.87
N THR A 158 35.63 -6.37 -88.55
CA THR A 158 34.96 -7.30 -87.62
C THR A 158 34.50 -6.52 -86.39
N THR A 159 33.60 -7.11 -85.59
CA THR A 159 33.45 -6.72 -84.19
C THR A 159 34.25 -7.66 -83.30
N PHE A 160 34.56 -7.19 -82.10
CA PHE A 160 34.95 -7.96 -80.92
C PHE A 160 34.33 -7.28 -79.69
N ALA A 161 34.39 -7.92 -78.54
CA ALA A 161 33.83 -7.38 -77.31
C ALA A 161 34.68 -7.74 -76.09
N VAL A 162 34.55 -6.96 -75.03
CA VAL A 162 35.03 -7.30 -73.69
C VAL A 162 33.84 -7.35 -72.77
N ALA A 163 33.71 -8.45 -72.03
CA ALA A 163 32.73 -8.57 -70.97
C ALA A 163 33.13 -7.69 -69.78
N ILE A 164 32.13 -7.10 -69.15
CA ILE A 164 32.17 -6.44 -67.86
C ILE A 164 31.39 -7.36 -66.93
N VAL A 165 31.97 -7.76 -65.79
CA VAL A 165 31.33 -8.55 -64.74
C VAL A 165 30.76 -7.61 -63.70
N ASP A 166 29.53 -7.89 -63.31
CA ASP A 166 28.74 -7.17 -62.30
C ASP A 166 29.41 -7.07 -60.90
N ASP A 167 28.89 -6.17 -60.06
CA ASP A 167 29.31 -5.94 -58.68
C ASP A 167 28.11 -5.71 -57.73
N VAL A 168 27.41 -6.79 -57.40
CA VAL A 168 26.27 -6.84 -56.46
C VAL A 168 26.59 -6.31 -55.03
N PRO A 169 25.57 -5.89 -54.25
CA PRO A 169 25.69 -5.66 -52.82
C PRO A 169 25.99 -6.93 -52.01
N THR A 170 26.76 -6.76 -50.95
CA THR A 170 27.00 -7.77 -49.91
C THR A 170 26.55 -7.21 -48.56
N ALA A 171 25.40 -7.66 -48.08
CA ALA A 171 24.89 -7.30 -46.76
C ALA A 171 25.50 -8.17 -45.64
N VAL A 172 25.78 -7.59 -44.47
CA VAL A 172 26.43 -8.26 -43.33
C VAL A 172 25.49 -8.30 -42.13
N ALA A 173 25.54 -9.36 -41.31
CA ALA A 173 24.65 -9.46 -40.14
C ALA A 173 25.08 -8.50 -39.03
N ASP A 174 24.15 -7.66 -38.59
CA ASP A 174 24.34 -6.64 -37.55
C ASP A 174 23.84 -7.12 -36.19
N THR A 175 24.49 -6.67 -35.12
CA THR A 175 24.06 -6.94 -33.74
C THR A 175 24.14 -5.68 -32.90
N ASP A 176 23.05 -5.37 -32.19
CA ASP A 176 22.94 -4.23 -31.28
C ASP A 176 22.21 -4.65 -29.99
N SER A 177 22.10 -3.78 -28.99
CA SER A 177 21.49 -4.13 -27.71
C SER A 177 20.90 -2.97 -26.93
N VAL A 178 19.76 -3.22 -26.30
CA VAL A 178 19.14 -2.35 -25.29
C VAL A 178 19.25 -3.00 -23.91
N THR A 179 19.02 -2.22 -22.86
CA THR A 179 18.81 -2.72 -21.50
C THR A 179 17.44 -2.24 -21.04
N GLU A 180 16.63 -3.11 -20.43
CA GLU A 180 15.36 -2.66 -19.86
C GLU A 180 15.58 -1.68 -18.69
N ASP A 181 14.52 -0.93 -18.36
CA ASP A 181 14.45 0.11 -17.32
C ASP A 181 15.46 1.27 -17.44
N GLY A 182 16.33 1.22 -18.45
CA GLY A 182 17.33 2.22 -18.80
C GLY A 182 17.04 2.90 -20.14
N ALA A 183 17.96 2.76 -21.10
CA ALA A 183 17.81 3.29 -22.45
C ALA A 183 17.05 2.27 -23.33
N THR A 184 15.77 2.54 -23.57
CA THR A 184 14.84 1.65 -24.29
C THR A 184 14.88 1.81 -25.81
N VAL A 185 15.91 2.48 -26.34
CA VAL A 185 16.13 2.72 -27.77
C VAL A 185 17.55 2.32 -28.14
N ALA A 186 17.66 1.64 -29.27
CA ALA A 186 18.90 1.29 -29.98
C ALA A 186 18.82 1.93 -31.37
N ASP A 187 19.87 2.58 -31.85
CA ASP A 187 19.89 3.22 -33.17
C ASP A 187 21.26 3.14 -33.85
N GLY A 188 21.27 3.13 -35.19
CA GLY A 188 22.48 2.88 -35.97
C GLY A 188 22.27 3.01 -37.47
N ASN A 189 23.13 2.37 -38.26
CA ASN A 189 22.97 2.28 -39.72
C ASN A 189 23.60 0.98 -40.25
N VAL A 190 22.82 0.12 -40.91
CA VAL A 190 23.31 -1.18 -41.41
C VAL A 190 24.34 -1.01 -42.55
N ILE A 191 24.07 -0.07 -43.47
CA ILE A 191 24.92 0.20 -44.63
C ILE A 191 26.27 0.81 -44.23
N THR A 192 26.31 1.62 -43.17
CA THR A 192 27.54 2.34 -42.79
C THR A 192 28.18 1.90 -41.47
N ALA A 193 27.55 0.99 -40.71
CA ALA A 193 27.87 0.63 -39.32
C ALA A 193 28.36 1.81 -38.49
N SER A 194 27.62 2.91 -38.57
CA SER A 194 27.97 4.16 -37.90
C SER A 194 26.77 5.09 -37.83
N GLY A 195 26.36 5.45 -36.61
CA GLY A 195 25.42 6.54 -36.38
C GLY A 195 24.33 6.25 -35.37
N GLY A 196 24.66 5.65 -34.22
CA GLY A 196 23.79 5.72 -33.03
C GLY A 196 23.89 7.05 -32.27
N ALA A 197 22.85 7.35 -31.49
CA ALA A 197 22.81 8.35 -30.42
C ALA A 197 22.52 7.73 -29.05
N ASP A 198 22.41 6.40 -28.98
CA ASP A 198 22.17 5.59 -27.78
C ASP A 198 23.41 5.48 -26.86
N ALA A 199 23.47 4.42 -26.03
CA ALA A 199 24.53 4.18 -25.05
C ALA A 199 25.48 3.03 -25.43
N ASN A 200 25.15 2.23 -26.44
CA ASN A 200 26.02 1.20 -27.00
C ASN A 200 27.11 1.84 -27.90
N VAL A 201 27.99 0.99 -28.44
CA VAL A 201 29.00 1.33 -29.45
C VAL A 201 29.13 0.21 -30.49
N THR A 202 28.03 -0.51 -30.72
CA THR A 202 27.96 -1.73 -31.52
C THR A 202 26.94 -1.55 -32.63
N ASP A 203 27.17 -0.56 -33.50
CA ASP A 203 26.26 -0.11 -34.57
C ASP A 203 26.09 -1.13 -35.73
N GLY A 204 26.68 -2.33 -35.65
CA GLY A 204 26.68 -3.35 -36.72
C GLY A 204 28.04 -3.53 -37.44
N VAL A 205 28.01 -4.00 -38.69
CA VAL A 205 29.18 -4.15 -39.58
C VAL A 205 28.82 -3.70 -41.00
N ALA A 206 29.52 -2.68 -41.52
CA ALA A 206 29.07 -1.95 -42.70
C ALA A 206 28.93 -2.84 -43.95
N ASP A 207 27.76 -2.77 -44.58
CA ASP A 207 27.48 -3.42 -45.86
C ASP A 207 28.38 -2.91 -46.99
N VAL A 208 28.54 -3.74 -48.01
CA VAL A 208 29.11 -3.35 -49.30
C VAL A 208 27.98 -3.13 -50.29
N LYS A 209 27.98 -1.98 -50.96
CA LYS A 209 26.84 -1.49 -51.75
C LYS A 209 26.85 -1.85 -53.24
N GLY A 210 27.91 -2.47 -53.76
CA GLY A 210 28.14 -2.56 -55.19
C GLY A 210 28.44 -1.22 -55.86
N ALA A 211 28.83 -1.25 -57.14
CA ALA A 211 29.21 -0.06 -57.91
C ALA A 211 28.02 0.89 -58.17
N ASP A 212 26.86 0.38 -58.55
CA ASP A 212 25.64 1.17 -58.76
C ASP A 212 25.06 1.74 -57.46
N GLY A 213 25.23 1.01 -56.36
CA GLY A 213 25.02 1.50 -55.01
C GLY A 213 23.66 1.17 -54.41
N ALA A 214 23.67 0.23 -53.46
CA ALA A 214 22.47 -0.25 -52.79
C ALA A 214 21.80 0.67 -51.76
N THR A 215 20.52 0.39 -51.56
CA THR A 215 19.61 0.97 -50.56
C THR A 215 18.76 -0.14 -49.93
N VAL A 216 18.20 0.08 -48.73
CA VAL A 216 17.28 -0.88 -48.10
C VAL A 216 15.93 -0.84 -48.81
N THR A 217 15.46 -2.00 -49.31
CA THR A 217 14.19 -2.14 -50.04
C THR A 217 13.17 -3.04 -49.34
N GLY A 218 13.60 -3.77 -48.31
CA GLY A 218 12.76 -4.66 -47.52
C GLY A 218 13.15 -4.73 -46.06
N VAL A 219 12.15 -4.75 -45.17
CA VAL A 219 12.28 -5.05 -43.73
C VAL A 219 11.15 -6.01 -43.31
N GLU A 220 11.48 -7.08 -42.58
CA GLU A 220 10.51 -8.06 -42.06
C GLU A 220 10.97 -8.64 -40.70
N ALA A 221 10.02 -9.05 -39.84
CA ALA A 221 10.32 -9.58 -38.52
C ALA A 221 10.75 -11.05 -38.54
N GLY A 222 11.71 -11.41 -37.69
CA GLY A 222 12.35 -12.72 -37.65
C GLY A 222 13.36 -12.92 -38.78
N THR A 223 13.75 -14.18 -39.00
CA THR A 223 14.63 -14.58 -40.11
C THR A 223 13.78 -15.11 -41.28
N VAL A 224 13.72 -14.35 -42.38
CA VAL A 224 13.06 -14.76 -43.65
C VAL A 224 14.09 -14.86 -44.78
N THR A 225 13.69 -15.42 -45.92
CA THR A 225 14.60 -15.62 -47.07
C THR A 225 14.88 -14.36 -47.89
N SER A 226 14.04 -13.34 -47.74
CA SER A 226 14.01 -12.09 -48.49
C SER A 226 12.95 -11.19 -47.86
N ALA A 227 13.31 -10.00 -47.42
CA ALA A 227 12.33 -9.02 -46.93
C ALA A 227 11.80 -8.17 -48.10
N SER A 228 10.62 -7.56 -47.96
CA SER A 228 10.12 -6.60 -48.96
C SER A 228 9.15 -5.59 -48.37
N GLY A 229 9.30 -4.30 -48.73
CA GLY A 229 8.51 -3.22 -48.15
C GLY A 229 8.90 -2.89 -46.71
N HIS A 230 8.01 -2.18 -46.00
CA HIS A 230 8.20 -1.64 -44.63
C HIS A 230 9.41 -0.71 -44.40
N VAL A 231 10.19 -0.38 -45.44
CA VAL A 231 11.22 0.68 -45.39
C VAL A 231 10.61 1.99 -44.87
N GLY A 232 11.28 2.64 -43.92
CA GLY A 232 10.80 3.84 -43.22
C GLY A 232 9.50 3.64 -42.43
N SER A 233 9.15 2.39 -42.09
CA SER A 233 7.96 2.02 -41.31
C SER A 233 8.32 1.09 -40.16
N ALA A 234 7.60 1.21 -39.03
CA ALA A 234 7.81 0.36 -37.87
C ALA A 234 7.36 -1.09 -38.12
N VAL A 235 8.30 -2.03 -38.00
CA VAL A 235 8.11 -3.48 -38.03
C VAL A 235 8.14 -4.00 -36.59
N ALA A 236 7.05 -4.60 -36.14
CA ALA A 236 6.94 -5.15 -34.78
C ALA A 236 7.65 -6.50 -34.66
N GLY A 237 8.53 -6.63 -33.66
CA GLY A 237 9.12 -7.88 -33.20
C GLY A 237 8.27 -8.55 -32.12
N SER A 238 8.93 -9.34 -31.27
CA SER A 238 8.36 -9.96 -30.08
C SER A 238 8.41 -9.04 -28.86
N TYR A 239 9.47 -8.23 -28.74
CA TYR A 239 9.78 -7.43 -27.55
C TYR A 239 9.81 -5.92 -27.82
N GLY A 240 9.86 -5.50 -29.08
CA GLY A 240 9.82 -4.10 -29.49
C GLY A 240 9.44 -3.91 -30.96
N SER A 241 9.90 -2.82 -31.57
CA SER A 241 9.73 -2.59 -33.00
C SER A 241 10.92 -1.84 -33.58
N ILE A 242 11.43 -2.29 -34.73
CA ILE A 242 12.46 -1.61 -35.52
C ILE A 242 11.82 -0.77 -36.62
N THR A 243 12.44 0.35 -36.98
CA THR A 243 12.27 1.01 -38.27
C THR A 243 13.64 1.03 -38.94
N ILE A 244 13.71 0.72 -40.25
CA ILE A 244 14.93 0.90 -41.06
C ILE A 244 14.58 1.74 -42.29
N ASP A 245 15.25 2.86 -42.47
CA ASP A 245 15.12 3.78 -43.61
C ASP A 245 15.96 3.32 -44.82
N ALA A 246 15.66 3.87 -46.00
CA ALA A 246 16.26 3.44 -47.26
C ALA A 246 17.79 3.66 -47.34
N ASP A 247 18.31 4.61 -46.58
CA ASP A 247 19.74 4.91 -46.45
C ASP A 247 20.43 4.08 -45.34
N GLY A 248 19.75 3.05 -44.82
CA GLY A 248 20.28 2.08 -43.87
C GLY A 248 20.11 2.48 -42.40
N HIS A 249 19.70 3.71 -42.10
CA HIS A 249 19.51 4.16 -40.72
C HIS A 249 18.40 3.35 -40.03
N TYR A 250 18.67 2.84 -38.83
CA TYR A 250 17.68 2.11 -38.05
C TYR A 250 17.45 2.71 -36.66
N SER A 251 16.26 2.47 -36.13
CA SER A 251 15.96 2.67 -34.72
C SER A 251 15.01 1.58 -34.22
N TYR A 252 15.42 0.87 -33.18
CA TYR A 252 14.60 -0.07 -32.42
C TYR A 252 14.09 0.60 -31.15
N THR A 253 12.82 0.40 -30.81
CA THR A 253 12.23 0.80 -29.53
C THR A 253 11.69 -0.42 -28.78
N LEU A 254 12.17 -0.61 -27.55
CA LEU A 254 11.77 -1.69 -26.65
C LEU A 254 10.38 -1.43 -26.05
N ASN A 255 9.51 -2.44 -26.06
CA ASN A 255 8.28 -2.44 -25.27
C ASN A 255 8.59 -2.88 -23.84
N ASN A 256 9.21 -1.99 -23.07
CA ASN A 256 9.63 -2.23 -21.69
C ASN A 256 8.48 -2.69 -20.77
N GLY A 257 7.22 -2.36 -21.08
CA GLY A 257 6.06 -2.83 -20.31
C GLY A 257 5.62 -4.26 -20.60
N ALA A 258 6.40 -5.05 -21.36
CA ALA A 258 6.09 -6.44 -21.65
C ALA A 258 6.48 -7.36 -20.48
N ALA A 259 5.54 -8.16 -19.98
CA ALA A 259 5.76 -9.09 -18.85
C ALA A 259 6.71 -10.29 -19.13
N ALA A 260 7.38 -10.30 -20.28
CA ALA A 260 8.50 -11.21 -20.57
C ALA A 260 9.85 -10.47 -20.58
N VAL A 261 9.83 -9.14 -20.75
CA VAL A 261 11.00 -8.25 -20.61
C VAL A 261 11.23 -8.03 -19.12
N GLN A 262 10.20 -7.57 -18.39
CA GLN A 262 10.17 -7.32 -16.93
C GLN A 262 10.13 -8.61 -16.08
N ALA A 263 10.88 -9.62 -16.51
CA ALA A 263 11.10 -10.92 -15.87
C ALA A 263 12.55 -11.41 -16.10
N LEU A 264 13.45 -10.51 -16.53
CA LEU A 264 14.82 -10.82 -16.91
C LEU A 264 15.79 -10.33 -15.83
N THR A 265 15.97 -11.13 -14.78
CA THR A 265 16.98 -10.79 -13.76
C THR A 265 18.41 -10.81 -14.34
N THR A 266 19.34 -10.19 -13.64
CA THR A 266 20.61 -9.70 -14.19
C THR A 266 21.42 -10.80 -14.88
N GLY A 267 21.67 -10.61 -16.18
CA GLY A 267 22.40 -11.54 -17.04
C GLY A 267 21.53 -12.53 -17.81
N GLN A 268 20.21 -12.52 -17.60
CA GLN A 268 19.26 -12.99 -18.60
C GLN A 268 19.17 -11.98 -19.76
N HIS A 269 18.70 -12.47 -20.90
CA HIS A 269 18.43 -11.65 -22.08
C HIS A 269 17.37 -12.28 -22.97
N LEU A 270 16.73 -11.46 -23.78
CA LEU A 270 15.90 -11.87 -24.91
C LEU A 270 16.46 -11.29 -26.21
N THR A 271 15.90 -11.72 -27.33
CA THR A 271 16.40 -11.35 -28.66
C THR A 271 15.22 -11.09 -29.59
N ASP A 272 15.23 -9.92 -30.24
CA ASP A 272 14.44 -9.65 -31.43
C ASP A 272 15.35 -9.70 -32.66
N THR A 273 14.95 -10.41 -33.71
CA THR A 273 15.68 -10.46 -34.99
C THR A 273 14.81 -9.86 -36.08
N PHE A 274 15.40 -9.09 -36.99
CA PHE A 274 14.73 -8.51 -38.16
C PHE A 274 15.56 -8.77 -39.41
N THR A 275 14.93 -9.25 -40.48
CA THR A 275 15.56 -9.41 -41.79
C THR A 275 15.46 -8.10 -42.56
N TYR A 276 16.55 -7.70 -43.20
CA TYR A 276 16.54 -6.62 -44.21
C TYR A 276 17.13 -7.09 -45.54
N THR A 277 16.70 -6.42 -46.60
CA THR A 277 17.17 -6.68 -47.97
C THR A 277 17.67 -5.37 -48.58
N LEU A 278 18.91 -5.42 -49.07
CA LEU A 278 19.51 -4.41 -49.94
C LEU A 278 19.12 -4.67 -51.41
N THR A 279 19.01 -3.59 -52.17
CA THR A 279 18.96 -3.61 -53.64
C THR A 279 19.68 -2.40 -54.21
N ASP A 280 20.43 -2.60 -55.28
CA ASP A 280 21.22 -1.63 -56.05
C ASP A 280 20.42 -0.94 -57.19
N GLY A 281 21.13 -0.45 -58.20
CA GLY A 281 20.62 0.47 -59.21
C GLY A 281 19.89 -0.18 -60.39
N ASP A 282 20.22 -1.43 -60.71
CA ASP A 282 19.59 -2.23 -61.76
C ASP A 282 18.66 -3.30 -61.17
N GLY A 283 19.08 -4.00 -60.12
CA GLY A 283 18.17 -4.59 -59.14
C GLY A 283 18.62 -5.92 -58.53
N ASP A 284 19.92 -6.09 -58.32
CA ASP A 284 20.52 -7.22 -57.63
C ASP A 284 20.34 -7.14 -56.11
N THR A 285 20.39 -8.29 -55.43
CA THR A 285 19.89 -8.37 -54.04
C THR A 285 20.85 -9.00 -53.05
N SER A 286 20.83 -8.49 -51.83
CA SER A 286 21.56 -9.05 -50.68
C SER A 286 20.65 -9.01 -49.45
N THR A 287 20.61 -10.09 -48.66
CA THR A 287 19.66 -10.22 -47.54
C THR A 287 20.34 -10.79 -46.30
N THR A 288 20.15 -10.13 -45.16
CA THR A 288 20.74 -10.50 -43.87
C THR A 288 19.85 -10.00 -42.72
N THR A 289 20.33 -9.99 -41.48
CA THR A 289 19.55 -9.62 -40.29
C THR A 289 20.24 -8.61 -39.39
N VAL A 290 19.44 -7.74 -38.76
CA VAL A 290 19.78 -7.06 -37.51
C VAL A 290 19.26 -7.90 -36.34
N GLU A 291 20.11 -8.16 -35.35
CA GLU A 291 19.75 -8.83 -34.09
C GLU A 291 19.87 -7.86 -32.92
N ILE A 292 18.76 -7.61 -32.22
CA ILE A 292 18.69 -6.76 -31.04
C ILE A 292 18.65 -7.63 -29.79
N THR A 293 19.65 -7.51 -28.92
CA THR A 293 19.67 -8.14 -27.60
C THR A 293 19.00 -7.24 -26.56
N ILE A 294 17.99 -7.76 -25.88
CA ILE A 294 17.33 -7.10 -24.74
C ILE A 294 18.00 -7.64 -23.47
N ASN A 295 18.85 -6.85 -22.83
CA ASN A 295 19.50 -7.22 -21.57
C ASN A 295 18.59 -6.93 -20.38
N GLY A 296 18.51 -7.89 -19.46
CA GLY A 296 17.75 -7.77 -18.22
C GLY A 296 18.49 -7.05 -17.08
N THR A 297 17.75 -6.42 -16.17
CA THR A 297 18.27 -5.67 -15.00
C THR A 297 18.07 -6.42 -13.68
N ASN A 298 17.81 -5.73 -12.57
CA ASN A 298 17.27 -6.33 -11.36
C ASN A 298 16.18 -5.37 -10.92
N ASP A 299 14.94 -5.84 -10.87
CA ASP A 299 13.82 -5.01 -10.45
C ASP A 299 13.85 -4.78 -8.92
N VAL A 300 12.92 -3.98 -8.38
CA VAL A 300 12.85 -3.73 -6.92
C VAL A 300 11.67 -4.48 -6.31
N PRO A 301 11.89 -5.41 -5.35
CA PRO A 301 10.82 -6.19 -4.75
C PRO A 301 9.80 -5.28 -4.09
N GLN A 302 8.54 -5.68 -4.18
CA GLN A 302 7.42 -5.00 -3.56
C GLN A 302 6.83 -5.87 -2.44
N VAL A 303 6.24 -5.21 -1.45
CA VAL A 303 5.53 -5.87 -0.37
C VAL A 303 4.25 -5.11 -0.06
N VAL A 304 3.13 -5.82 -0.04
CA VAL A 304 1.79 -5.28 0.19
C VAL A 304 1.16 -6.05 1.34
N VAL A 305 0.79 -5.34 2.41
CA VAL A 305 0.07 -5.93 3.56
C VAL A 305 -1.43 -5.88 3.29
N ASP A 306 -2.09 -7.03 3.46
CA ASP A 306 -3.55 -7.18 3.39
C ASP A 306 -4.05 -7.57 4.80
N GLN A 307 -4.44 -6.54 5.54
CA GLN A 307 -4.90 -6.64 6.93
C GLN A 307 -6.32 -7.21 6.95
N GLY A 308 -6.61 -8.15 7.85
CA GLY A 308 -7.78 -9.04 7.77
C GLY A 308 -9.16 -8.38 7.96
N ASN A 309 -9.20 -7.07 8.20
CA ASN A 309 -10.39 -6.31 8.56
C ASN A 309 -11.06 -5.67 7.30
N PRO A 310 -12.39 -5.75 7.12
CA PRO A 310 -13.04 -5.23 5.91
C PRO A 310 -12.75 -3.76 5.62
N ALA A 311 -12.60 -3.45 4.32
CA ALA A 311 -12.28 -2.12 3.78
C ALA A 311 -10.89 -1.55 4.12
N GLY A 312 -9.95 -2.38 4.59
CA GLY A 312 -8.54 -1.99 4.76
C GLY A 312 -8.27 -1.16 6.01
N ALA A 313 -9.11 -1.34 7.05
CA ALA A 313 -8.74 -0.97 8.41
C ALA A 313 -7.65 -1.89 8.95
N HIS A 314 -7.00 -1.53 10.05
CA HIS A 314 -6.04 -2.39 10.72
C HIS A 314 -6.72 -3.65 11.29
N ASP A 315 -5.93 -4.69 11.52
CA ASP A 315 -6.36 -5.81 12.36
C ASP A 315 -6.57 -5.33 13.79
N GLN A 316 -7.56 -5.88 14.50
CA GLN A 316 -7.88 -5.48 15.88
C GLN A 316 -7.77 -6.65 16.86
N VAL A 317 -7.25 -6.36 18.05
CA VAL A 317 -7.29 -7.25 19.23
C VAL A 317 -7.89 -6.51 20.42
N TYR A 318 -8.36 -7.25 21.42
CA TYR A 318 -9.00 -6.68 22.60
C TYR A 318 -8.28 -7.12 23.87
N GLU A 319 -8.07 -6.16 24.77
CA GLU A 319 -7.46 -6.38 26.09
C GLU A 319 -8.38 -7.23 26.97
N ALA A 320 -9.69 -7.12 26.75
CA ALA A 320 -10.73 -7.93 27.38
C ALA A 320 -10.50 -9.45 27.28
N GLY A 321 -9.84 -9.93 26.21
CA GLY A 321 -9.52 -11.34 26.04
C GLY A 321 -8.29 -11.83 26.83
N LEU A 322 -7.50 -10.93 27.43
CA LEU A 322 -6.32 -11.27 28.24
C LEU A 322 -6.72 -12.03 29.50
N ALA A 323 -5.74 -12.64 30.19
CA ALA A 323 -5.99 -13.53 31.33
C ALA A 323 -6.65 -12.85 32.55
N ALA A 324 -6.60 -11.52 32.65
CA ALA A 324 -7.29 -10.70 33.65
C ALA A 324 -8.48 -9.90 33.05
N GLY A 325 -8.68 -9.93 31.73
CA GLY A 325 -9.67 -9.11 31.05
C GLY A 325 -11.12 -9.54 31.28
N SER A 326 -12.08 -8.66 31.03
CA SER A 326 -13.51 -8.88 31.26
C SER A 326 -14.12 -10.05 30.46
N ALA A 327 -13.49 -10.41 29.34
CA ALA A 327 -13.87 -11.49 28.42
C ALA A 327 -12.83 -12.64 28.37
N ALA A 328 -11.94 -12.74 29.38
CA ALA A 328 -10.75 -13.59 29.39
C ALA A 328 -10.90 -14.96 28.70
N GLY A 329 -10.14 -15.16 27.61
CA GLY A 329 -10.07 -16.42 26.87
C GLY A 329 -11.17 -16.65 25.82
N ASP A 330 -11.94 -15.62 25.44
CA ASP A 330 -12.86 -15.66 24.29
C ASP A 330 -12.16 -15.83 22.93
N GLY A 331 -10.88 -15.42 22.84
CA GLY A 331 -10.04 -15.47 21.65
C GLY A 331 -9.75 -14.11 21.00
N SER A 332 -10.28 -13.00 21.57
CA SER A 332 -10.15 -11.64 21.04
C SER A 332 -8.74 -11.05 21.11
N THR A 333 -7.80 -11.70 21.79
CA THR A 333 -6.37 -11.35 21.81
C THR A 333 -5.61 -11.77 20.54
N VAL A 334 -6.27 -12.41 19.57
CA VAL A 334 -5.63 -13.03 18.40
C VAL A 334 -6.20 -12.46 17.10
N ALA A 335 -5.33 -11.90 16.26
CA ALA A 335 -5.64 -11.43 14.92
C ALA A 335 -4.84 -12.17 13.84
N THR A 336 -5.33 -12.21 12.61
CA THR A 336 -4.68 -12.89 11.48
C THR A 336 -4.94 -12.18 10.15
N GLY A 337 -3.87 -11.85 9.43
CA GLY A 337 -3.92 -11.28 8.08
C GLY A 337 -2.83 -11.87 7.20
N THR A 338 -2.54 -11.19 6.08
CA THR A 338 -1.49 -11.63 5.15
C THR A 338 -0.62 -10.47 4.66
N PHE A 339 0.52 -10.78 4.08
CA PHE A 339 1.21 -9.87 3.17
C PHE A 339 1.68 -10.62 1.94
N THR A 340 1.67 -9.95 0.80
CA THR A 340 2.16 -10.47 -0.47
C THR A 340 3.50 -9.84 -0.78
N VAL A 341 4.51 -10.68 -0.98
CA VAL A 341 5.79 -10.33 -1.59
C VAL A 341 5.67 -10.53 -3.11
N SER A 342 6.30 -9.68 -3.91
CA SER A 342 6.39 -9.85 -5.36
C SER A 342 7.61 -9.14 -5.89
N ASP A 343 8.42 -9.81 -6.70
CA ASP A 343 9.31 -9.15 -7.64
C ASP A 343 8.71 -9.19 -9.06
N ALA A 344 9.26 -8.40 -9.98
CA ALA A 344 8.90 -8.51 -11.41
C ALA A 344 9.71 -9.65 -12.06
N ASP A 345 11.02 -9.64 -11.80
CA ASP A 345 11.98 -10.70 -12.13
C ASP A 345 11.52 -12.10 -11.71
N GLY A 346 10.90 -12.22 -10.53
CA GLY A 346 10.34 -13.48 -10.06
C GLY A 346 10.03 -13.52 -8.56
N LEU A 347 10.41 -14.63 -7.93
CA LEU A 347 10.34 -14.87 -6.48
C LEU A 347 11.48 -15.78 -5.96
N ASP A 348 12.37 -16.25 -6.85
CA ASP A 348 13.51 -17.12 -6.56
C ASP A 348 14.84 -16.36 -6.39
N ASP A 349 14.83 -15.08 -6.75
CA ASP A 349 15.80 -14.02 -6.47
C ASP A 349 15.62 -13.39 -5.08
N VAL A 350 14.38 -13.18 -4.63
CA VAL A 350 14.02 -12.65 -3.30
C VAL A 350 14.75 -13.42 -2.20
N GLN A 351 15.66 -12.77 -1.46
CA GLN A 351 16.50 -13.45 -0.47
C GLN A 351 15.92 -13.39 0.95
N SER A 352 15.31 -12.26 1.35
CA SER A 352 14.96 -12.01 2.75
C SER A 352 13.80 -11.04 2.96
N VAL A 353 13.22 -11.13 4.15
CA VAL A 353 12.23 -10.18 4.68
C VAL A 353 12.75 -9.66 6.02
N THR A 354 12.64 -8.36 6.27
CA THR A 354 12.92 -7.74 7.56
C THR A 354 11.61 -7.30 8.20
N ILE A 355 11.32 -7.81 9.40
CA ILE A 355 10.09 -7.51 10.16
C ILE A 355 10.50 -7.01 11.55
N GLY A 356 10.03 -5.84 11.97
CA GLY A 356 10.40 -5.24 13.25
C GLY A 356 11.92 -5.02 13.42
N GLY A 357 12.63 -4.80 12.31
CA GLY A 357 14.10 -4.71 12.28
C GLY A 357 14.85 -6.05 12.36
N VAL A 358 14.16 -7.20 12.38
CA VAL A 358 14.78 -8.54 12.37
C VAL A 358 14.69 -9.13 10.96
N THR A 359 15.85 -9.34 10.32
CA THR A 359 15.94 -9.94 8.98
C THR A 359 15.92 -11.48 9.04
N VAL A 360 15.04 -12.08 8.24
CA VAL A 360 14.89 -13.54 8.08
C VAL A 360 14.97 -13.90 6.59
N ALA A 361 15.75 -14.93 6.25
CA ALA A 361 15.82 -15.43 4.87
C ALA A 361 14.47 -16.01 4.42
N ILE A 362 14.05 -15.78 3.17
CA ILE A 362 12.68 -16.05 2.70
C ILE A 362 12.27 -17.53 2.91
N GLY A 363 13.17 -18.46 2.65
CA GLY A 363 12.95 -19.91 2.84
C GLY A 363 12.84 -20.37 4.31
N SER A 364 13.09 -19.47 5.26
CA SER A 364 12.95 -19.65 6.71
C SER A 364 11.89 -18.72 7.32
N LEU A 365 11.12 -17.99 6.51
CA LEU A 365 10.12 -17.03 6.97
C LEU A 365 8.96 -17.71 7.72
N ASN A 366 8.49 -18.86 7.24
CA ASN A 366 7.42 -19.61 7.89
C ASN A 366 7.89 -20.18 9.25
N GLY A 367 7.14 -19.89 10.32
CA GLY A 367 7.49 -20.24 11.70
C GLY A 367 8.42 -19.24 12.40
N SER A 368 8.77 -18.12 11.75
CA SER A 368 9.48 -17.02 12.41
C SER A 368 8.55 -16.23 13.34
N VAL A 369 9.10 -15.72 14.44
CA VAL A 369 8.37 -14.98 15.48
C VAL A 369 9.09 -13.65 15.76
N PHE A 370 8.31 -12.58 15.78
CA PHE A 370 8.75 -11.22 16.07
C PHE A 370 8.05 -10.73 17.35
N GLN A 371 8.74 -9.90 18.14
CA GLN A 371 8.16 -9.25 19.31
C GLN A 371 7.68 -7.86 18.90
N GLY A 372 6.45 -7.51 19.29
CA GLY A 372 6.00 -6.12 19.34
C GLY A 372 6.36 -5.52 20.70
N ASP A 373 5.72 -4.40 21.05
CA ASP A 373 5.81 -3.79 22.36
C ASP A 373 4.80 -4.44 23.34
N HIS A 374 3.65 -4.93 22.85
CA HIS A 374 2.58 -5.53 23.70
C HIS A 374 2.22 -7.00 23.34
N GLY A 375 2.61 -7.47 22.16
CA GLY A 375 2.32 -8.84 21.71
C GLY A 375 3.40 -9.46 20.84
N THR A 376 3.02 -10.53 20.15
CA THR A 376 3.94 -11.33 19.31
C THR A 376 3.33 -11.63 17.96
N LEU A 377 4.12 -11.50 16.91
CA LEU A 377 3.74 -11.79 15.52
C LEU A 377 4.44 -13.07 15.06
N LEU A 378 3.66 -14.12 14.82
CA LEU A 378 4.09 -15.40 14.26
C LEU A 378 3.72 -15.45 12.77
N ILE A 379 4.68 -15.76 11.89
CA ILE A 379 4.37 -16.12 10.51
C ILE A 379 3.94 -17.59 10.46
N THR A 380 2.70 -17.84 10.04
CA THR A 380 2.04 -19.16 10.06
C THR A 380 2.13 -19.89 8.71
N GLY A 381 2.52 -19.19 7.64
CA GLY A 381 2.74 -19.76 6.32
C GLY A 381 3.45 -18.81 5.37
N TYR A 382 4.12 -19.37 4.36
CA TYR A 382 4.62 -18.65 3.18
C TYR A 382 4.48 -19.55 1.94
N ASN A 383 3.98 -19.00 0.83
CA ASN A 383 3.87 -19.71 -0.43
C ASN A 383 4.85 -19.13 -1.47
N PRO A 384 5.98 -19.79 -1.76
CA PRO A 384 6.98 -19.28 -2.71
C PRO A 384 6.48 -19.22 -4.17
N ALA A 385 5.33 -19.84 -4.50
CA ALA A 385 4.73 -19.76 -5.83
C ALA A 385 3.75 -18.58 -6.00
N THR A 386 3.42 -17.84 -4.94
CA THR A 386 2.54 -16.65 -5.01
C THR A 386 2.98 -15.50 -4.11
N GLY A 387 4.13 -15.62 -3.42
CA GLY A 387 4.68 -14.60 -2.52
C GLY A 387 3.87 -14.30 -1.26
N VAL A 388 2.70 -14.93 -1.08
CA VAL A 388 1.82 -14.70 0.07
C VAL A 388 2.38 -15.33 1.33
N ALA A 389 2.62 -14.52 2.35
CA ALA A 389 2.84 -14.91 3.73
C ALA A 389 1.55 -14.69 4.55
N ALA A 390 1.25 -15.60 5.47
CA ALA A 390 0.16 -15.48 6.43
C ALA A 390 0.72 -15.28 7.84
N TYR A 391 0.13 -14.38 8.62
CA TYR A 391 0.54 -14.10 9.99
C TYR A 391 -0.57 -14.36 11.01
N GLN A 392 -0.15 -14.57 12.24
CA GLN A 392 -0.97 -14.54 13.44
C GLN A 392 -0.30 -13.60 14.43
N TYR A 393 -1.01 -12.56 14.85
CA TYR A 393 -0.63 -11.76 16.00
C TYR A 393 -1.30 -12.32 17.26
N THR A 394 -0.67 -12.15 18.41
CA THR A 394 -1.26 -12.46 19.72
C THR A 394 -0.81 -11.42 20.74
N LEU A 395 -1.78 -10.70 21.32
CA LEU A 395 -1.59 -9.77 22.44
C LEU A 395 -1.16 -10.56 23.69
N THR A 396 -0.18 -10.06 24.44
CA THR A 396 0.41 -10.80 25.59
C THR A 396 0.48 -10.01 26.89
N SER A 397 0.42 -8.69 26.80
CA SER A 397 0.33 -7.75 27.92
C SER A 397 -0.66 -6.65 27.56
N PRO A 398 -1.25 -5.97 28.54
CA PRO A 398 -2.08 -4.82 28.26
C PRO A 398 -1.27 -3.62 27.73
N THR A 399 -1.97 -2.57 27.30
CA THR A 399 -1.36 -1.29 26.91
C THR A 399 -1.38 -0.27 28.05
N THR A 400 -1.94 0.91 27.82
CA THR A 400 -2.19 2.04 28.73
C THR A 400 -2.91 3.08 27.86
N ASP A 401 -4.21 3.31 28.03
CA ASP A 401 -4.94 4.33 27.23
C ASP A 401 -4.21 5.68 27.25
N VAL A 402 -4.11 6.29 26.06
CA VAL A 402 -3.71 7.67 25.91
C VAL A 402 -4.88 8.44 25.29
N PRO A 403 -5.63 9.26 26.05
CA PRO A 403 -6.96 9.68 25.64
C PRO A 403 -7.03 10.33 24.24
N ALA A 404 -7.80 9.67 23.35
CA ALA A 404 -7.97 9.99 21.93
C ALA A 404 -6.73 9.77 21.03
N VAL A 405 -5.86 8.84 21.41
CA VAL A 405 -4.90 8.15 20.51
C VAL A 405 -5.59 6.87 19.98
N THR A 406 -4.83 6.00 19.33
CA THR A 406 -5.19 4.60 19.09
C THR A 406 -3.94 3.78 19.34
N GLU A 407 -4.06 2.85 20.28
CA GLU A 407 -3.00 2.06 20.84
C GLU A 407 -2.67 0.96 19.82
N THR A 408 -1.41 0.86 19.41
CA THR A 408 -1.03 -0.03 18.29
C THR A 408 0.29 -0.72 18.49
N ASP A 409 0.35 -2.03 18.20
CA ASP A 409 1.59 -2.74 17.93
C ASP A 409 1.91 -2.61 16.42
N SER A 410 3.14 -2.17 16.08
CA SER A 410 3.51 -1.88 14.68
C SER A 410 4.81 -2.58 14.25
N PHE A 411 4.70 -3.39 13.20
CA PHE A 411 5.81 -4.17 12.63
C PHE A 411 6.19 -3.60 11.27
N SER A 412 7.25 -2.80 11.24
CA SER A 412 7.84 -2.33 9.97
C SER A 412 8.36 -3.49 9.13
N LEU A 413 8.08 -3.45 7.82
CA LEU A 413 8.22 -4.56 6.89
C LEU A 413 8.96 -4.12 5.61
N THR A 414 10.08 -4.77 5.28
CA THR A 414 10.73 -4.66 3.96
C THR A 414 11.14 -6.02 3.42
N VAL A 415 11.27 -6.12 2.10
CA VAL A 415 11.78 -7.29 1.36
C VAL A 415 13.07 -6.91 0.65
N SER A 416 14.00 -7.85 0.47
CA SER A 416 15.23 -7.65 -0.30
C SER A 416 15.64 -8.89 -1.09
N ASP A 417 15.90 -8.68 -2.38
CA ASP A 417 16.60 -9.54 -3.35
C ASP A 417 18.12 -9.64 -3.08
N GLY A 418 18.65 -8.86 -2.13
CA GLY A 418 20.05 -8.81 -1.73
C GLY A 418 20.91 -7.80 -2.50
N THR A 419 20.42 -7.23 -3.59
CA THR A 419 20.99 -6.05 -4.28
C THR A 419 20.22 -4.78 -3.92
N SER A 420 18.89 -4.86 -3.82
CA SER A 420 17.98 -3.75 -3.54
C SER A 420 17.09 -4.03 -2.30
N SER A 421 16.10 -3.17 -2.04
CA SER A 421 15.12 -3.33 -0.97
C SER A 421 13.82 -2.64 -1.32
N SER A 422 12.70 -3.26 -0.96
CA SER A 422 11.36 -2.69 -1.10
C SER A 422 11.23 -1.36 -0.37
N ALA A 423 10.25 -0.55 -0.81
CA ALA A 423 9.68 0.48 0.05
C ALA A 423 9.14 -0.16 1.35
N PRO A 424 9.18 0.56 2.50
CA PRO A 424 8.68 0.03 3.75
C PRO A 424 7.15 0.01 3.79
N ALA A 425 6.60 -1.15 4.14
CA ALA A 425 5.23 -1.31 4.61
C ALA A 425 5.21 -1.47 6.14
N ALA A 426 4.02 -1.62 6.72
CA ALA A 426 3.85 -2.01 8.11
C ALA A 426 2.64 -2.94 8.26
N ILE A 427 2.76 -3.93 9.14
CA ILE A 427 1.61 -4.59 9.76
C ILE A 427 1.29 -3.76 11.01
N VAL A 428 0.05 -3.31 11.17
CA VAL A 428 -0.40 -2.54 12.33
C VAL A 428 -1.56 -3.30 12.97
N ILE A 429 -1.49 -3.47 14.28
CA ILE A 429 -2.57 -4.07 15.06
C ILE A 429 -3.11 -2.98 15.98
N ASP A 430 -4.37 -2.59 15.80
CA ASP A 430 -5.07 -1.75 16.79
C ASP A 430 -5.38 -2.62 18.01
N ILE A 431 -5.10 -2.07 19.20
CA ILE A 431 -5.39 -2.70 20.48
C ILE A 431 -6.56 -1.93 21.10
N VAL A 432 -7.59 -2.66 21.52
CA VAL A 432 -8.83 -2.09 22.07
C VAL A 432 -8.92 -2.43 23.56
N ASP A 433 -8.88 -1.37 24.37
CA ASP A 433 -8.98 -1.34 25.83
C ASP A 433 -10.13 -2.18 26.46
N ASP A 434 -9.96 -2.52 27.74
CA ASP A 434 -10.89 -3.27 28.61
C ASP A 434 -11.39 -2.42 29.79
N VAL A 435 -12.23 -1.44 29.48
CA VAL A 435 -12.90 -0.52 30.42
C VAL A 435 -13.34 -1.14 31.76
N PRO A 436 -13.27 -0.38 32.88
CA PRO A 436 -13.63 -0.87 34.21
C PRO A 436 -15.16 -1.02 34.38
N ASN A 437 -15.58 -1.72 35.44
CA ASN A 437 -16.99 -1.97 35.76
C ASN A 437 -17.27 -1.75 37.25
N ALA A 438 -17.99 -0.66 37.56
CA ALA A 438 -18.48 -0.31 38.89
C ALA A 438 -19.83 -0.97 39.19
N VAL A 439 -20.09 -1.34 40.45
CA VAL A 439 -21.28 -2.11 40.85
C VAL A 439 -21.92 -1.55 42.12
N ASP A 440 -23.20 -1.15 42.04
CA ASP A 440 -23.94 -0.56 43.16
C ASP A 440 -23.85 -1.38 44.47
N ASP A 441 -23.49 -0.69 45.55
CA ASP A 441 -23.34 -1.24 46.88
C ASP A 441 -24.56 -1.04 47.76
N THR A 442 -24.69 -1.92 48.76
CA THR A 442 -25.67 -1.77 49.83
C THR A 442 -25.07 -2.08 51.20
N ASN A 443 -25.44 -1.28 52.19
CA ASN A 443 -25.17 -1.55 53.60
C ASN A 443 -26.36 -1.04 54.43
N SER A 444 -26.47 -1.46 55.69
CA SER A 444 -27.63 -1.11 56.51
C SER A 444 -27.31 -0.96 57.99
N ILE A 445 -27.93 0.04 58.60
CA ILE A 445 -27.85 0.35 60.03
C ILE A 445 -29.28 0.39 60.59
N SER A 446 -29.48 -0.02 61.84
CA SER A 446 -30.73 0.32 62.54
C SER A 446 -30.64 1.74 63.08
N GLU A 447 -31.78 2.38 63.33
CA GLU A 447 -31.80 3.48 64.29
C GLU A 447 -31.29 3.04 65.68
N ASP A 448 -31.01 4.02 66.53
CA ASP A 448 -30.39 3.83 67.86
C ASP A 448 -29.02 3.12 67.88
N ALA A 449 -28.48 2.73 66.72
CA ALA A 449 -27.18 2.08 66.60
C ALA A 449 -26.03 3.00 67.03
N LEU A 450 -25.49 2.75 68.22
CA LEU A 450 -24.36 3.48 68.79
C LEU A 450 -22.99 3.11 68.16
N SER A 451 -22.97 2.23 67.16
CA SER A 451 -21.77 1.80 66.42
C SER A 451 -21.96 2.09 64.94
N PRO A 452 -20.98 2.72 64.26
CA PRO A 452 -21.08 3.00 62.84
C PRO A 452 -20.93 1.72 61.99
N VAL A 453 -21.56 1.72 60.81
CA VAL A 453 -21.30 0.70 59.78
C VAL A 453 -20.06 1.09 58.96
N ASN A 454 -19.37 0.09 58.44
CA ASN A 454 -18.14 0.24 57.66
C ASN A 454 -18.18 -0.70 56.46
N GLY A 455 -17.48 -0.35 55.38
CA GLY A 455 -17.33 -1.19 54.19
C GLY A 455 -16.23 -0.70 53.27
N ASN A 456 -16.11 -1.31 52.08
CA ASN A 456 -15.29 -0.83 50.97
C ASN A 456 -16.04 -1.14 49.67
N VAL A 457 -16.15 -0.14 48.79
CA VAL A 457 -16.88 -0.29 47.52
C VAL A 457 -16.15 -1.16 46.50
N LEU A 458 -14.81 -1.16 46.50
CA LEU A 458 -13.98 -1.92 45.56
C LEU A 458 -13.98 -3.45 45.79
N THR A 459 -15.08 -4.02 46.31
CA THR A 459 -15.18 -5.45 46.68
C THR A 459 -16.22 -6.24 45.88
N ASN A 460 -17.13 -5.54 45.20
CA ASN A 460 -18.11 -6.08 44.25
C ASN A 460 -17.83 -5.63 42.80
N ASP A 461 -17.05 -4.56 42.61
CA ASP A 461 -16.52 -3.98 41.37
C ASP A 461 -15.66 -4.99 40.56
N LEU A 462 -16.32 -5.99 39.97
CA LEU A 462 -15.74 -7.05 39.16
C LEU A 462 -16.66 -7.36 37.97
N HIS A 463 -16.07 -7.72 36.83
CA HIS A 463 -16.83 -8.17 35.66
C HIS A 463 -17.46 -9.55 35.89
N ALA A 464 -18.36 -9.95 34.98
CA ALA A 464 -19.13 -11.19 35.09
C ALA A 464 -18.31 -12.50 35.13
N ASN A 465 -17.00 -12.44 34.86
CA ASN A 465 -16.04 -13.55 34.97
C ASN A 465 -15.24 -13.54 36.31
N ASN A 466 -15.61 -12.67 37.25
CA ASN A 466 -14.91 -12.41 38.52
C ASN A 466 -13.46 -11.91 38.37
N GLN A 467 -13.09 -11.33 37.22
CA GLN A 467 -11.87 -10.54 37.08
C GLN A 467 -12.17 -9.04 37.22
N PRO A 468 -11.19 -8.20 37.61
CA PRO A 468 -11.36 -6.76 37.69
C PRO A 468 -11.34 -6.05 36.33
N GLY A 469 -10.87 -6.70 35.25
CA GLY A 469 -10.50 -6.06 33.99
C GLY A 469 -9.00 -6.18 33.74
N ALA A 470 -8.56 -6.07 32.48
CA ALA A 470 -7.16 -6.33 32.08
C ALA A 470 -6.17 -5.47 32.86
N ASP A 471 -6.52 -4.19 33.04
CA ASP A 471 -5.69 -3.14 33.66
C ASP A 471 -6.04 -2.88 35.13
N THR A 472 -6.87 -3.75 35.70
CA THR A 472 -7.04 -3.94 37.14
C THR A 472 -7.43 -2.65 37.91
N PRO A 473 -8.71 -2.25 37.91
CA PRO A 473 -9.24 -1.32 38.89
C PRO A 473 -8.83 -1.69 40.32
N THR A 474 -7.86 -0.92 40.80
CA THR A 474 -7.28 -1.01 42.14
C THR A 474 -7.13 0.39 42.74
N SER A 475 -7.51 1.44 41.99
CA SER A 475 -7.47 2.82 42.42
C SER A 475 -8.89 3.39 42.56
N PHE A 476 -9.16 3.91 43.75
CA PHE A 476 -10.33 4.73 44.02
C PHE A 476 -9.99 6.18 43.65
N ILE A 477 -10.78 6.85 42.79
CA ILE A 477 -10.54 8.28 42.49
C ILE A 477 -11.17 9.14 43.58
N SER A 478 -12.50 9.07 43.72
CA SER A 478 -13.25 10.01 44.55
C SER A 478 -14.64 9.55 44.90
N TRP A 479 -15.09 9.95 46.09
CA TRP A 479 -16.50 10.11 46.42
C TRP A 479 -16.96 11.46 45.85
N ASP A 480 -18.00 11.48 45.01
CA ASP A 480 -18.56 12.71 44.46
C ASP A 480 -19.79 13.21 45.23
N GLY A 481 -20.11 14.50 45.08
CA GLY A 481 -21.23 15.14 45.77
C GLY A 481 -20.94 15.50 47.24
N SER A 482 -21.93 15.28 48.11
CA SER A 482 -21.85 15.59 49.54
C SER A 482 -21.48 14.34 50.34
N THR A 483 -20.28 14.34 50.93
CA THR A 483 -19.90 13.37 51.97
C THR A 483 -20.53 13.67 53.35
N THR A 484 -21.46 14.61 53.41
CA THR A 484 -22.36 14.81 54.55
C THR A 484 -23.69 14.15 54.21
N GLY A 485 -24.09 13.16 55.03
CA GLY A 485 -25.41 12.56 54.96
C GLY A 485 -26.52 13.52 55.37
N ALA A 486 -27.78 13.13 55.14
CA ALA A 486 -28.94 13.89 55.61
C ALA A 486 -29.24 13.57 57.08
N HIS A 487 -29.03 12.30 57.45
CA HIS A 487 -29.39 11.65 58.71
C HIS A 487 -28.15 11.11 59.45
N GLY A 488 -26.94 11.37 58.95
CA GLY A 488 -25.70 10.87 59.55
C GLY A 488 -24.42 11.52 59.03
N THR A 489 -23.29 11.16 59.64
CA THR A 489 -21.95 11.55 59.21
C THR A 489 -21.30 10.41 58.44
N PHE A 490 -21.01 10.67 57.17
CA PHE A 490 -20.27 9.75 56.31
C PHE A 490 -18.79 10.15 56.26
N VAL A 491 -17.90 9.17 56.45
CA VAL A 491 -16.45 9.36 56.38
C VAL A 491 -15.94 8.57 55.18
N ALA A 492 -15.75 9.31 54.09
CA ALA A 492 -15.10 8.90 52.86
C ALA A 492 -13.58 8.75 53.06
N ASN A 493 -13.01 7.57 52.80
CA ASN A 493 -11.55 7.39 52.71
C ASN A 493 -11.09 7.29 51.24
N PRO A 494 -9.82 7.62 50.91
CA PRO A 494 -9.29 7.59 49.53
C PRO A 494 -8.99 6.19 48.96
N ASP A 495 -9.37 5.12 49.66
CA ASP A 495 -9.09 3.71 49.29
C ASP A 495 -10.38 2.89 49.07
N GLY A 496 -11.49 3.60 48.80
CA GLY A 496 -12.84 3.03 48.69
C GLY A 496 -13.47 2.62 50.02
N THR A 497 -12.72 2.61 51.13
CA THR A 497 -13.30 2.32 52.44
C THR A 497 -14.15 3.49 52.95
N TYR A 498 -15.16 3.17 53.75
CA TYR A 498 -16.03 4.17 54.36
C TYR A 498 -16.46 3.80 55.79
N THR A 499 -16.87 4.82 56.54
CA THR A 499 -17.56 4.69 57.84
C THR A 499 -18.80 5.58 57.86
N TYR A 500 -19.98 5.03 58.11
CA TYR A 500 -21.22 5.81 58.29
C TYR A 500 -21.67 5.77 59.76
N THR A 501 -21.81 6.94 60.37
CA THR A 501 -22.30 7.12 61.74
C THR A 501 -23.67 7.80 61.72
N LEU A 502 -24.70 7.11 62.20
CA LEU A 502 -26.06 7.64 62.25
C LEU A 502 -26.18 8.80 63.26
N ASN A 503 -27.02 9.78 62.95
CA ASN A 503 -27.39 10.87 63.86
C ASN A 503 -28.73 10.55 64.54
N ASN A 504 -28.69 9.83 65.67
CA ASN A 504 -29.88 9.50 66.46
C ASN A 504 -30.52 10.74 67.13
N ALA A 505 -30.05 11.97 66.86
CA ALA A 505 -30.72 13.21 67.23
C ALA A 505 -31.48 13.86 66.03
N ASP A 506 -31.60 13.17 64.90
CA ASP A 506 -32.44 13.58 63.77
C ASP A 506 -33.91 13.18 64.01
N PRO A 507 -34.85 14.15 64.06
CA PRO A 507 -36.28 13.85 64.19
C PRO A 507 -36.91 13.07 63.02
N ALA A 508 -36.23 12.93 61.89
CA ALA A 508 -36.65 12.04 60.79
C ALA A 508 -36.18 10.59 60.98
N VAL A 509 -35.13 10.37 61.78
CA VAL A 509 -34.68 9.03 62.17
C VAL A 509 -35.54 8.53 63.33
N GLN A 510 -35.66 9.32 64.40
CA GLN A 510 -36.42 9.00 65.63
C GLN A 510 -37.96 9.04 65.45
N ALA A 511 -38.44 8.69 64.26
CA ALA A 511 -39.84 8.69 63.83
C ALA A 511 -40.09 7.57 62.79
N LEU A 512 -39.39 6.43 62.95
CA LEU A 512 -39.40 5.29 62.04
C LEU A 512 -39.86 4.03 62.78
N ASP A 513 -41.19 3.83 62.86
CA ASP A 513 -41.78 2.61 63.40
C ASP A 513 -41.33 1.33 62.67
N ALA A 514 -41.47 0.19 63.36
CA ALA A 514 -40.75 -1.05 63.06
C ALA A 514 -41.00 -1.60 61.64
N GLY A 515 -40.03 -1.38 60.75
CA GLY A 515 -40.09 -1.78 59.34
C GLY A 515 -40.27 -0.63 58.35
N GLN A 516 -40.36 0.62 58.81
CA GLN A 516 -40.05 1.79 58.01
C GLN A 516 -38.53 1.88 57.74
N THR A 517 -38.14 2.61 56.71
CA THR A 517 -36.73 2.83 56.35
C THR A 517 -36.50 4.22 55.75
N LEU A 518 -35.32 4.77 56.00
CA LEU A 518 -34.73 5.85 55.19
C LEU A 518 -33.53 5.32 54.41
N THR A 519 -33.13 6.01 53.34
CA THR A 519 -32.00 5.62 52.48
C THR A 519 -31.14 6.83 52.15
N GLU A 520 -29.82 6.69 52.30
CA GLU A 520 -28.84 7.64 51.78
C GLU A 520 -28.02 7.00 50.66
N THR A 521 -27.66 7.79 49.65
CA THR A 521 -26.91 7.34 48.47
C THR A 521 -25.63 8.15 48.31
N PHE A 522 -24.48 7.48 48.33
CA PHE A 522 -23.17 8.08 48.12
C PHE A 522 -22.59 7.56 46.80
N ASN A 523 -22.46 8.44 45.81
CA ASN A 523 -21.81 8.11 44.55
C ASN A 523 -20.30 7.93 44.74
N TYR A 524 -19.68 7.09 43.91
CA TYR A 524 -18.22 7.03 43.78
C TYR A 524 -17.76 6.88 42.33
N THR A 525 -16.48 7.20 42.10
CA THR A 525 -15.76 6.99 40.85
C THR A 525 -14.52 6.14 41.11
N MET A 526 -14.39 5.05 40.36
CA MET A 526 -13.26 4.11 40.40
C MET A 526 -12.47 4.16 39.10
N LYS A 527 -11.26 3.59 39.10
CA LYS A 527 -10.32 3.63 37.97
C LYS A 527 -9.29 2.48 37.96
N ASP A 528 -9.11 1.89 36.81
CA ASP A 528 -7.98 1.06 36.32
C ASP A 528 -6.61 1.76 36.40
N ALA A 529 -5.57 1.11 35.86
CA ALA A 529 -4.19 1.57 35.92
C ALA A 529 -3.88 2.78 35.02
N ASP A 530 -4.63 2.99 33.94
CA ASP A 530 -4.24 3.79 32.77
C ASP A 530 -5.07 5.07 32.56
N GLY A 531 -6.28 5.06 31.99
CA GLY A 531 -7.12 6.28 31.84
C GLY A 531 -8.50 6.27 32.52
N GLU A 532 -9.18 5.12 32.63
CA GLU A 532 -10.63 5.04 32.43
C GLU A 532 -11.45 5.07 33.73
N THR A 533 -12.69 5.57 33.65
CA THR A 533 -13.50 5.80 34.85
C THR A 533 -14.92 5.27 34.71
N ASP A 534 -15.35 4.47 35.68
CA ASP A 534 -16.76 4.10 35.87
C ASP A 534 -17.28 4.53 37.25
N THR A 535 -18.61 4.61 37.38
CA THR A 535 -19.31 5.21 38.52
C THR A 535 -20.50 4.38 38.98
N ALA A 536 -20.57 4.11 40.28
CA ALA A 536 -21.71 3.45 40.92
C ALA A 536 -22.06 4.10 42.27
N THR A 537 -23.04 3.56 42.98
CA THR A 537 -23.60 4.16 44.20
C THR A 537 -23.60 3.21 45.39
N LEU A 538 -23.19 3.72 46.55
CA LEU A 538 -23.36 3.07 47.84
C LEU A 538 -24.68 3.53 48.47
N THR A 539 -25.61 2.60 48.67
CA THR A 539 -26.86 2.86 49.40
C THR A 539 -26.76 2.41 50.87
N ILE A 540 -26.88 3.34 51.80
CA ILE A 540 -27.04 3.06 53.24
C ILE A 540 -28.53 3.07 53.58
N THR A 541 -29.06 1.92 54.01
CA THR A 541 -30.45 1.81 54.50
C THR A 541 -30.49 1.94 56.03
N ILE A 542 -31.21 2.95 56.52
CA ILE A 542 -31.52 3.15 57.94
C ILE A 542 -32.84 2.45 58.21
N ASN A 543 -32.87 1.53 59.18
CA ASN A 543 -34.04 0.71 59.48
C ASN A 543 -34.65 1.15 60.82
N GLY A 544 -35.95 1.47 60.78
CA GLY A 544 -36.75 1.78 61.96
C GLY A 544 -36.88 0.60 62.92
N THR A 545 -37.04 0.91 64.21
CA THR A 545 -37.24 -0.05 65.29
C THR A 545 -38.52 0.28 66.06
N ASN A 546 -38.50 0.30 67.38
CA ASN A 546 -39.65 0.65 68.21
C ASN A 546 -39.06 1.25 69.47
N ASP A 547 -39.25 2.56 69.65
CA ASP A 547 -38.75 3.28 70.81
C ASP A 547 -39.58 2.92 72.07
N VAL A 548 -39.28 3.51 73.22
CA VAL A 548 -40.03 3.25 74.46
C VAL A 548 -40.85 4.49 74.85
N PRO A 549 -42.19 4.43 74.86
CA PRO A 549 -43.01 5.57 75.20
C PRO A 549 -42.73 6.05 76.61
N GLN A 550 -42.83 7.36 76.78
CA GLN A 550 -42.57 8.07 78.02
C GLN A 550 -43.86 8.69 78.56
N ILE A 551 -43.92 8.84 79.88
CA ILE A 551 -45.01 9.50 80.57
C ILE A 551 -44.46 10.43 81.65
N VAL A 552 -44.84 11.70 81.57
CA VAL A 552 -44.35 12.77 82.44
C VAL A 552 -45.54 13.43 83.12
N VAL A 553 -45.57 13.41 84.45
CA VAL A 553 -46.63 14.04 85.25
C VAL A 553 -46.23 15.48 85.58
N ASP A 554 -47.12 16.43 85.31
CA ASP A 554 -47.03 17.84 85.73
C ASP A 554 -48.12 18.12 86.76
N GLN A 555 -47.71 18.17 88.03
CA GLN A 555 -48.59 18.36 89.18
C GLN A 555 -49.03 19.84 89.22
N GLY A 556 -50.30 20.11 89.54
CA GLY A 556 -50.91 21.45 89.44
C GLY A 556 -50.37 22.50 90.41
N ASN A 557 -49.38 22.15 91.24
CA ASN A 557 -48.84 22.94 92.35
C ASN A 557 -47.45 23.53 91.99
N PRO A 558 -47.17 24.83 92.25
CA PRO A 558 -45.91 25.45 91.83
C PRO A 558 -44.64 24.74 92.34
N ALA A 559 -43.65 24.62 91.45
CA ALA A 559 -42.35 23.99 91.68
C ALA A 559 -42.38 22.46 91.94
N GLY A 560 -43.43 21.75 91.51
CA GLY A 560 -43.44 20.28 91.46
C GLY A 560 -43.65 19.61 92.81
N ALA A 561 -44.21 20.34 93.79
CA ALA A 561 -44.79 19.73 94.98
C ALA A 561 -46.00 18.84 94.61
N HIS A 562 -46.39 17.94 95.50
CA HIS A 562 -47.63 17.19 95.35
C HIS A 562 -48.83 18.14 95.27
N ASP A 563 -49.88 17.73 94.55
CA ASP A 563 -51.17 18.42 94.58
C ASP A 563 -51.78 18.28 95.98
N GLN A 564 -52.36 19.34 96.54
CA GLN A 564 -52.92 19.30 97.91
C GLN A 564 -54.44 19.41 97.93
N VAL A 565 -55.09 18.58 98.74
CA VAL A 565 -56.49 18.68 99.12
C VAL A 565 -56.62 18.84 100.64
N TYR A 566 -57.81 19.21 101.12
CA TYR A 566 -58.08 19.34 102.54
C TYR A 566 -59.43 18.72 102.91
N GLU A 567 -59.44 17.79 103.87
CA GLU A 567 -60.67 17.18 104.38
C GLU A 567 -61.64 18.20 105.03
N ALA A 568 -61.14 19.39 105.37
CA ALA A 568 -61.93 20.54 105.78
C ALA A 568 -63.07 20.88 104.80
N GLY A 569 -62.87 20.71 103.49
CA GLY A 569 -63.89 20.99 102.47
C GLY A 569 -64.95 19.89 102.28
N LEU A 570 -64.78 18.71 102.89
CA LEU A 570 -65.77 17.62 102.81
C LEU A 570 -67.10 18.03 103.45
N ALA A 571 -68.19 17.34 103.11
CA ALA A 571 -69.55 17.69 103.55
C ALA A 571 -69.78 17.69 105.08
N ALA A 572 -68.85 17.14 105.87
CA ALA A 572 -68.85 17.18 107.34
C ALA A 572 -67.66 17.98 107.94
N GLY A 573 -66.79 18.53 107.10
CA GLY A 573 -65.58 19.26 107.48
C GLY A 573 -65.84 20.70 107.93
N SER A 574 -64.78 21.36 108.42
CA SER A 574 -64.83 22.72 109.00
C SER A 574 -65.04 23.85 107.98
N ALA A 575 -64.85 23.57 106.68
CA ALA A 575 -64.99 24.48 105.55
C ALA A 575 -65.87 23.89 104.43
N ALA A 576 -66.81 22.99 104.79
CA ALA A 576 -67.62 22.19 103.88
C ALA A 576 -68.13 22.93 102.62
N GLY A 577 -67.67 22.49 101.44
CA GLY A 577 -68.08 23.04 100.14
C GLY A 577 -67.29 24.26 99.65
N ASP A 578 -66.15 24.59 100.25
CA ASP A 578 -65.23 25.65 99.76
C ASP A 578 -64.47 25.30 98.47
N GLY A 579 -64.45 24.01 98.09
CA GLY A 579 -63.75 23.49 96.92
C GLY A 579 -62.37 22.88 97.23
N SER A 580 -61.91 22.92 98.48
CA SER A 580 -60.60 22.44 98.91
C SER A 580 -60.39 20.91 98.81
N THR A 581 -61.43 20.15 98.48
CA THR A 581 -61.38 18.69 98.26
C THR A 581 -60.96 18.30 96.84
N VAL A 582 -60.61 19.27 95.98
CA VAL A 582 -60.40 19.04 94.53
C VAL A 582 -59.04 19.58 94.10
N ALA A 583 -58.27 18.74 93.42
CA ALA A 583 -57.02 19.11 92.76
C ALA A 583 -57.06 18.77 91.26
N THR A 584 -56.27 19.46 90.44
CA THR A 584 -56.22 19.27 88.98
C THR A 584 -54.82 19.52 88.44
N GLY A 585 -54.30 18.58 87.66
CA GLY A 585 -53.03 18.71 86.95
C GLY A 585 -53.08 17.99 85.60
N THR A 586 -51.91 17.71 85.04
CA THR A 586 -51.76 17.06 83.73
C THR A 586 -50.71 15.96 83.74
N PHE A 587 -50.78 15.06 82.76
CA PHE A 587 -49.62 14.26 82.38
C PHE A 587 -49.52 14.20 80.86
N THR A 588 -48.30 14.18 80.36
CA THR A 588 -47.99 14.07 78.92
C THR A 588 -47.48 12.67 78.66
N VAL A 589 -48.18 11.96 77.78
CA VAL A 589 -47.64 10.80 77.07
C VAL A 589 -46.85 11.31 75.86
N SER A 590 -45.74 10.65 75.54
CA SER A 590 -45.02 10.86 74.28
C SER A 590 -44.41 9.53 73.83
N ASP A 591 -44.43 9.27 72.54
CA ASP A 591 -43.52 8.31 71.91
C ASP A 591 -42.55 9.06 70.99
N ALA A 592 -41.47 8.41 70.57
CA ALA A 592 -40.60 8.96 69.53
C ALA A 592 -41.20 8.70 68.14
N ASP A 593 -41.42 7.42 67.84
CA ASP A 593 -42.03 6.90 66.60
C ASP A 593 -43.34 7.64 66.24
N GLY A 594 -44.33 7.55 67.13
CA GLY A 594 -45.62 8.20 66.94
C GLY A 594 -46.58 8.03 68.13
N LEU A 595 -47.44 9.04 68.35
CA LEU A 595 -48.51 8.95 69.35
C LEU A 595 -49.66 8.00 68.95
N ASP A 596 -49.63 7.49 67.72
CA ASP A 596 -50.56 6.52 67.15
C ASP A 596 -50.19 5.05 67.44
N ASP A 597 -48.93 4.73 67.76
CA ASP A 597 -48.54 3.40 68.24
C ASP A 597 -48.88 3.17 69.72
N VAL A 598 -48.99 4.24 70.52
CA VAL A 598 -49.42 4.16 71.92
C VAL A 598 -50.79 3.48 72.05
N GLN A 599 -50.84 2.29 72.65
CA GLN A 599 -52.09 1.53 72.80
C GLN A 599 -52.83 1.80 74.11
N SER A 600 -52.13 1.99 75.23
CA SER A 600 -52.76 2.03 76.56
C SER A 600 -51.97 2.77 77.65
N VAL A 601 -52.69 3.24 78.68
CA VAL A 601 -52.12 3.76 79.92
C VAL A 601 -52.66 2.94 81.09
N THR A 602 -51.79 2.55 82.03
CA THR A 602 -52.16 1.91 83.28
C THR A 602 -52.03 2.91 84.43
N ILE A 603 -53.14 3.16 85.14
CA ILE A 603 -53.19 4.11 86.26
C ILE A 603 -53.71 3.37 87.50
N GLY A 604 -52.96 3.41 88.61
CA GLY A 604 -53.34 2.71 89.85
C GLY A 604 -53.47 1.19 89.69
N GLY A 605 -52.78 0.60 88.70
CA GLY A 605 -52.91 -0.82 88.35
C GLY A 605 -54.10 -1.18 87.45
N VAL A 606 -54.86 -0.20 86.96
CA VAL A 606 -55.96 -0.40 85.99
C VAL A 606 -55.54 0.10 84.61
N THR A 607 -55.44 -0.81 83.64
CA THR A 607 -55.09 -0.51 82.25
C THR A 607 -56.32 -0.03 81.46
N VAL A 608 -56.17 1.08 80.74
CA VAL A 608 -57.19 1.68 79.87
C VAL A 608 -56.57 1.95 78.49
N ALA A 609 -57.24 1.54 77.42
CA ALA A 609 -56.80 1.84 76.05
C ALA A 609 -56.80 3.36 75.79
N ILE A 610 -55.81 3.89 75.08
CA ILE A 610 -55.55 5.36 75.00
C ILE A 610 -56.78 6.14 74.50
N GLY A 611 -57.48 5.62 73.48
CA GLY A 611 -58.70 6.23 72.92
C GLY A 611 -59.92 6.20 73.86
N SER A 612 -59.82 5.52 75.01
CA SER A 612 -60.83 5.46 76.09
C SER A 612 -60.34 6.11 77.39
N LEU A 613 -59.18 6.76 77.39
CA LEU A 613 -58.57 7.34 78.58
C LEU A 613 -59.40 8.52 79.14
N ASN A 614 -59.96 9.37 78.27
CA ASN A 614 -60.81 10.48 78.70
C ASN A 614 -62.14 9.99 79.31
N GLY A 615 -62.49 10.48 80.51
CA GLY A 615 -63.66 10.05 81.27
C GLY A 615 -63.45 8.79 82.11
N SER A 616 -62.24 8.21 82.12
CA SER A 616 -61.90 7.10 83.02
C SER A 616 -61.75 7.58 84.47
N VAL A 617 -62.10 6.72 85.43
CA VAL A 617 -62.07 7.03 86.87
C VAL A 617 -61.33 5.92 87.63
N PHE A 618 -60.36 6.32 88.43
CA PHE A 618 -59.53 5.46 89.26
C PHE A 618 -59.80 5.76 90.74
N GLN A 619 -59.82 4.73 91.59
CA GLN A 619 -59.97 4.86 93.04
C GLN A 619 -58.58 4.94 93.67
N GLY A 620 -58.35 5.91 94.54
CA GLY A 620 -57.25 5.89 95.50
C GLY A 620 -57.72 5.32 96.83
N ASP A 621 -56.94 5.50 97.90
CA ASP A 621 -57.31 5.03 99.24
C ASP A 621 -58.28 6.01 99.93
N HIS A 622 -58.26 7.29 99.57
CA HIS A 622 -59.09 8.35 100.16
C HIS A 622 -59.99 9.10 99.17
N GLY A 623 -59.66 9.12 97.87
CA GLY A 623 -60.43 9.83 96.84
C GLY A 623 -60.49 9.14 95.48
N THR A 624 -60.91 9.91 94.48
CA THR A 624 -61.10 9.44 93.10
C THR A 624 -60.39 10.35 92.11
N LEU A 625 -59.59 9.76 91.22
CA LEU A 625 -58.94 10.43 90.10
C LEU A 625 -59.77 10.24 88.82
N LEU A 626 -60.35 11.31 88.30
CA LEU A 626 -61.05 11.36 87.01
C LEU A 626 -60.13 11.96 85.95
N ILE A 627 -59.99 11.31 84.79
CA ILE A 627 -59.39 11.95 83.61
C ILE A 627 -60.45 12.80 82.92
N THR A 628 -60.20 14.09 82.79
CA THR A 628 -61.15 15.10 82.29
C THR A 628 -60.91 15.48 80.81
N GLY A 629 -59.76 15.10 80.25
CA GLY A 629 -59.43 15.29 78.85
C GLY A 629 -58.21 14.46 78.44
N TYR A 630 -58.11 14.14 77.15
CA TYR A 630 -56.89 13.66 76.50
C TYR A 630 -56.83 14.24 75.09
N ASN A 631 -55.67 14.75 74.68
CA ASN A 631 -55.42 15.27 73.34
C ASN A 631 -54.47 14.34 72.57
N PRO A 632 -54.96 13.49 71.64
CA PRO A 632 -54.10 12.56 70.90
C PRO A 632 -53.06 13.25 70.01
N ALA A 633 -53.24 14.53 69.66
CA ALA A 633 -52.28 15.28 68.86
C ALA A 633 -51.13 15.92 69.67
N THR A 634 -51.16 15.85 71.00
CA THR A 634 -50.07 16.35 71.87
C THR A 634 -49.77 15.46 73.07
N GLY A 635 -50.42 14.28 73.18
CA GLY A 635 -50.25 13.33 74.28
C GLY A 635 -50.67 13.81 75.68
N VAL A 636 -51.17 15.05 75.81
CA VAL A 636 -51.56 15.63 77.11
C VAL A 636 -52.91 15.10 77.57
N ALA A 637 -52.91 14.44 78.72
CA ALA A 637 -54.10 14.14 79.53
C ALA A 637 -54.23 15.17 80.67
N ALA A 638 -55.47 15.57 80.96
CA ALA A 638 -55.81 16.40 82.12
C ALA A 638 -56.58 15.57 83.14
N TYR A 639 -56.27 15.74 84.43
CA TYR A 639 -56.93 15.02 85.51
C TYR A 639 -57.59 15.95 86.53
N GLN A 640 -58.57 15.40 87.23
CA GLN A 640 -59.18 15.97 88.43
C GLN A 640 -59.22 14.89 89.51
N TYR A 641 -58.50 15.11 90.61
CA TYR A 641 -58.69 14.33 91.82
C TYR A 641 -59.80 14.96 92.68
N THR A 642 -60.56 14.13 93.37
CA THR A 642 -61.54 14.57 94.37
C THR A 642 -61.45 13.68 95.60
N LEU A 643 -61.16 14.29 96.75
CA LEU A 643 -61.20 13.64 98.06
C LEU A 643 -62.65 13.26 98.40
N THR A 644 -62.88 12.00 98.80
CA THR A 644 -64.25 11.50 99.07
C THR A 644 -64.46 11.01 100.50
N SER A 645 -63.38 10.78 101.24
CA SER A 645 -63.38 10.32 102.62
C SER A 645 -62.46 11.17 103.49
N THR A 646 -62.71 11.20 104.80
CA THR A 646 -61.80 11.75 105.80
C THR A 646 -60.58 10.85 105.95
N THR A 647 -59.40 11.42 106.17
CA THR A 647 -58.21 10.63 106.51
C THR A 647 -58.25 10.26 108.01
N THR A 648 -57.14 9.86 108.61
CA THR A 648 -57.04 9.67 110.06
C THR A 648 -55.67 10.18 110.50
N ASP A 649 -55.60 11.49 110.73
CA ASP A 649 -54.41 12.26 111.16
C ASP A 649 -53.46 11.44 112.03
N VAL A 650 -52.33 11.06 111.43
CA VAL A 650 -51.16 10.53 112.13
C VAL A 650 -50.19 11.70 112.34
N PRO A 651 -50.02 12.22 113.59
CA PRO A 651 -49.33 13.48 113.80
C PRO A 651 -47.93 13.57 113.18
N ALA A 652 -47.77 14.53 112.26
CA ALA A 652 -46.58 14.80 111.45
C ALA A 652 -46.26 13.75 110.36
N VAL A 653 -47.27 13.03 109.88
CA VAL A 653 -47.30 12.34 108.58
C VAL A 653 -48.31 13.09 107.69
N THR A 654 -48.02 13.22 106.39
CA THR A 654 -49.04 13.59 105.40
C THR A 654 -49.66 12.28 104.89
N GLU A 655 -50.96 12.11 105.02
CA GLU A 655 -51.66 11.02 104.33
C GLU A 655 -51.64 11.32 102.82
N THR A 656 -51.41 10.30 101.97
CA THR A 656 -51.24 10.53 100.53
C THR A 656 -51.96 9.49 99.67
N ASP A 657 -52.69 9.94 98.65
CA ASP A 657 -53.22 9.09 97.58
C ASP A 657 -52.20 9.08 96.42
N SER A 658 -51.66 7.91 96.08
CA SER A 658 -50.65 7.77 95.02
C SER A 658 -51.13 6.86 93.89
N PHE A 659 -51.21 7.42 92.69
CA PHE A 659 -51.52 6.70 91.47
C PHE A 659 -50.23 6.50 90.68
N SER A 660 -49.75 5.26 90.57
CA SER A 660 -48.66 4.91 89.65
C SER A 660 -49.18 4.87 88.20
N LEU A 661 -48.43 5.46 87.27
CA LEU A 661 -48.74 5.60 85.85
C LEU A 661 -47.66 4.94 84.99
N THR A 662 -48.06 4.06 84.07
CA THR A 662 -47.23 3.65 82.91
C THR A 662 -48.01 3.75 81.62
N VAL A 663 -47.33 3.95 80.49
CA VAL A 663 -47.89 3.89 79.14
C VAL A 663 -47.23 2.75 78.35
N SER A 664 -47.96 2.17 77.39
CA SER A 664 -47.49 1.10 76.52
C SER A 664 -48.11 1.19 75.12
N ASP A 665 -47.22 1.11 74.13
CA ASP A 665 -47.36 0.83 72.69
C ASP A 665 -47.82 -0.61 72.36
N GLY A 666 -47.87 -1.51 73.36
CA GLY A 666 -48.17 -2.93 73.21
C GLY A 666 -46.96 -3.84 72.92
N THR A 667 -45.76 -3.30 72.72
CA THR A 667 -44.49 -4.03 72.52
C THR A 667 -43.54 -3.83 73.71
N SER A 668 -43.53 -2.63 74.28
CA SER A 668 -42.71 -2.11 75.36
C SER A 668 -43.59 -1.44 76.45
N SER A 669 -42.97 -0.70 77.38
CA SER A 669 -43.68 0.07 78.41
C SER A 669 -42.76 1.12 79.03
N SER A 670 -43.32 2.28 79.33
CA SER A 670 -42.61 3.37 80.02
C SER A 670 -42.06 2.97 81.39
N ALA A 671 -41.06 3.71 81.84
CA ALA A 671 -40.78 3.82 83.28
C ALA A 671 -42.03 4.33 84.03
N PRO A 672 -42.24 3.93 85.31
CA PRO A 672 -43.38 4.37 86.08
C PRO A 672 -43.22 5.82 86.56
N ALA A 673 -44.19 6.67 86.22
CA ALA A 673 -44.41 7.96 86.88
C ALA A 673 -45.47 7.81 88.00
N ALA A 674 -45.75 8.88 88.73
CA ALA A 674 -46.85 8.90 89.68
C ALA A 674 -47.53 10.28 89.75
N ILE A 675 -48.86 10.27 89.92
CA ILE A 675 -49.61 11.40 90.47
C ILE A 675 -49.68 11.16 91.98
N VAL A 676 -49.32 12.15 92.78
CA VAL A 676 -49.40 12.08 94.25
C VAL A 676 -50.20 13.25 94.76
N ILE A 677 -51.18 12.95 95.61
CA ILE A 677 -52.03 13.94 96.28
C ILE A 677 -51.77 13.88 97.79
N ASP A 678 -51.48 15.03 98.39
CA ASP A 678 -51.39 15.33 99.83
C ASP A 678 -52.74 15.82 100.40
#